data_AF-A0A7R8ZG75-F1
#
_entry.id   AF-A0A7R8ZG75-F1
#
_cell.length_a   1.000
_cell.length_b   1.000
_cell.length_c   1.000
_cell.angle_alpha   90.00
_cell.angle_beta   90.00
_cell.angle_gamma   90.00
#
_symmetry.space_group_name_H-M   'P 1'
#
loop_
_entity.id
_entity.type
_entity.pdbx_description
1 polymer ?
#
loop_
_entity_poly.entity_id
_entity_poly.type
_entity_poly.pdbx_seq_one_letter_code
_entity_poly.pdbx_strand_id
1 'polypeptide(L)'
;MADNQNSTAGTDQRKYISSMKYPDGIPDFDSTIVNDSTTQEQTKEFYSQWAQKYEDDMAKTKYNGPEIIKQTFLSLDVPKTIKILDVLGGTGLVAQKLREAGCTNIDALDGSADMLRVGKEKGRFNETHCAIIGRGRRSNIPDETYELQTSSGSWAPGHMYTDAFDELIRIMKKYGIFIWIRRNGYEKISPEYAEFDSEIEKRVKEGQWKHLKDPRDVEDYVLASSLSKREASVSPQKRLADDSFPSDYNVTYHPLNGTSERLETKERRYTLITVIPPEHGVPPLGSVEAVIGDPSHAEVVSKGIQRASIIHVDPTWWKENQNFTFNITGVFLGHTTFHVRVRDPNGTIQAESPMVQLSVLRQESILEKIFIWSVMGLVSMAYINMGCTLDLSVIKGSLIKPFAPAVGLLSQYFFMPLASFGLAFLFFPEPGFQLGLFVTGCSPGGGASNIWTYMLEGNLNLSITMTFISTLVAFVALPAWIFSLGQIIFIKSRLVIPYPNIGYVLFLLIVPMSVGVLIKRYIPSLAKILIRLIRPFSAILLVYIFTFGIYANLYIFFLLTWQVVLAAMSLIWLGFGFGGVFAYLLKFPTKDVIAIAIETGIQNTGVAIVLLRFSLPQPDADLTLAVPIMASTVMPIPLAVVYMYQVIMRCRREGKTNIGTLYIARDGAIARDGVRGQIRMRRCAGGRGESSMDPFVGEAGERVLMEDEPRRGAANAAANPGVHQQPSAAVAGERNNPLALVAENGGGTAGGGSRKNGCARAV
;
A
#
# COMPACT_ATOMS: atom_id res chain seq x y z
N MET A 1 -15.69 -21.34 -30.43
CA MET A 1 -15.26 -20.44 -29.34
C MET A 1 -16.22 -20.61 -28.18
N ALA A 2 -16.00 -21.62 -27.32
CA ALA A 2 -16.88 -21.91 -26.17
C ALA A 2 -16.13 -22.51 -24.96
N ASP A 3 -15.03 -23.23 -25.20
CA ASP A 3 -14.43 -24.13 -24.20
C ASP A 3 -13.31 -23.54 -23.31
N ASN A 4 -13.04 -22.23 -23.37
CA ASN A 4 -11.79 -21.66 -22.80
C ASN A 4 -11.99 -20.55 -21.75
N GLN A 5 -13.09 -20.61 -20.98
CA GLN A 5 -13.31 -19.75 -19.80
C GLN A 5 -13.41 -20.51 -18.47
N ASN A 6 -13.60 -21.84 -18.46
CA ASN A 6 -13.72 -22.62 -17.21
C ASN A 6 -12.39 -23.03 -16.57
N SER A 7 -11.25 -22.87 -17.25
CA SER A 7 -9.94 -23.36 -16.77
C SER A 7 -9.29 -22.45 -15.70
N THR A 8 -9.58 -21.15 -15.70
CA THR A 8 -9.01 -20.17 -14.77
C THR A 8 -9.74 -20.08 -13.43
N ALA A 9 -11.07 -20.21 -13.41
CA ALA A 9 -11.84 -20.19 -12.16
C ALA A 9 -11.46 -21.35 -11.21
N GLY A 10 -11.37 -22.57 -11.76
CA GLY A 10 -10.98 -23.77 -10.99
C GLY A 10 -9.52 -23.78 -10.52
N THR A 11 -8.64 -22.89 -11.02
CA THR A 11 -7.26 -22.80 -10.54
C THR A 11 -7.07 -21.88 -9.33
N ASP A 12 -7.95 -20.91 -9.08
CA ASP A 12 -7.89 -20.08 -7.87
C ASP A 12 -8.75 -20.65 -6.72
N GLN A 13 -9.90 -21.31 -6.99
CA GLN A 13 -10.64 -22.08 -5.96
C GLN A 13 -9.71 -23.06 -5.23
N ARG A 14 -8.94 -23.86 -5.99
CA ARG A 14 -8.02 -24.86 -5.43
C ARG A 14 -6.92 -24.23 -4.56
N LYS A 15 -6.39 -23.05 -4.91
CA LYS A 15 -5.32 -22.38 -4.13
C LYS A 15 -5.79 -21.89 -2.76
N TYR A 16 -7.04 -21.42 -2.65
CA TYR A 16 -7.56 -20.94 -1.38
C TYR A 16 -7.76 -22.13 -0.41
N ILE A 17 -8.35 -23.21 -0.92
CA ILE A 17 -8.67 -24.42 -0.15
C ILE A 17 -7.41 -25.21 0.23
N SER A 18 -6.44 -25.37 -0.67
CA SER A 18 -5.22 -26.18 -0.46
C SER A 18 -4.22 -25.60 0.56
N SER A 19 -4.66 -24.64 1.38
CA SER A 19 -3.87 -24.02 2.46
C SER A 19 -3.94 -24.83 3.77
N MET A 20 -5.02 -25.59 4.00
CA MET A 20 -5.10 -26.53 5.12
C MET A 20 -4.47 -27.88 4.76
N LYS A 21 -3.64 -28.40 5.67
CA LYS A 21 -3.17 -29.79 5.63
C LYS A 21 -3.83 -30.58 6.75
N TYR A 22 -4.73 -31.49 6.37
CA TYR A 22 -5.24 -32.48 7.30
C TYR A 22 -4.12 -33.43 7.77
N PRO A 23 -4.15 -33.91 9.01
CA PRO A 23 -3.31 -35.03 9.46
C PRO A 23 -3.36 -36.24 8.51
N ASP A 24 -2.23 -36.93 8.37
CA ASP A 24 -2.09 -38.04 7.42
C ASP A 24 -3.16 -39.14 7.62
N GLY A 25 -3.76 -39.57 6.52
CA GLY A 25 -4.80 -40.61 6.49
C GLY A 25 -6.25 -40.11 6.54
N ILE A 26 -6.48 -38.80 6.73
CA ILE A 26 -7.81 -38.17 6.58
C ILE A 26 -8.06 -37.87 5.08
N PRO A 27 -9.28 -38.11 4.54
CA PRO A 27 -9.62 -37.69 3.19
C PRO A 27 -9.56 -36.15 3.02
N ASP A 28 -9.00 -35.66 1.92
CA ASP A 28 -9.03 -34.23 1.56
C ASP A 28 -10.40 -33.85 0.96
N PHE A 29 -11.43 -33.89 1.81
CA PHE A 29 -12.81 -33.56 1.44
C PHE A 29 -12.96 -32.09 1.00
N ASP A 30 -12.16 -31.20 1.58
CA ASP A 30 -12.11 -29.77 1.27
C ASP A 30 -11.78 -29.58 -0.22
N SER A 31 -10.70 -30.18 -0.74
CA SER A 31 -10.36 -30.05 -2.17
C SER A 31 -11.20 -30.95 -3.10
N THR A 32 -11.83 -32.00 -2.57
CA THR A 32 -12.59 -33.00 -3.36
C THR A 32 -14.05 -32.61 -3.57
N ILE A 33 -14.79 -32.21 -2.53
CA ILE A 33 -16.25 -32.02 -2.56
C ILE A 33 -16.74 -30.61 -2.16
N VAL A 34 -15.89 -29.74 -1.60
CA VAL A 34 -16.31 -28.36 -1.22
C VAL A 34 -16.12 -27.39 -2.40
N ASN A 35 -16.94 -27.54 -3.44
CA ASN A 35 -16.92 -26.67 -4.62
C ASN A 35 -18.27 -26.69 -5.38
N ASP A 36 -18.60 -25.61 -6.10
CA ASP A 36 -19.87 -25.48 -6.84
C ASP A 36 -20.03 -26.50 -7.99
N SER A 37 -18.92 -27.05 -8.50
CA SER A 37 -18.94 -28.07 -9.55
C SER A 37 -19.25 -29.49 -9.04
N THR A 38 -19.33 -29.69 -7.72
CA THR A 38 -19.71 -30.97 -7.10
C THR A 38 -21.21 -30.99 -6.85
N THR A 39 -21.89 -32.05 -7.30
CA THR A 39 -23.34 -32.22 -7.05
C THR A 39 -23.59 -32.82 -5.67
N GLN A 40 -24.78 -32.56 -5.10
CA GLN A 40 -25.15 -33.09 -3.78
C GLN A 40 -25.17 -34.64 -3.75
N GLU A 41 -25.33 -35.30 -4.89
CA GLU A 41 -25.21 -36.76 -5.04
C GLU A 41 -23.76 -37.24 -4.93
N GLN A 42 -22.80 -36.51 -5.50
CA GLN A 42 -21.38 -36.81 -5.39
C GLN A 42 -20.89 -36.59 -3.95
N THR A 43 -21.31 -35.50 -3.32
CA THR A 43 -21.10 -35.22 -1.89
C THR A 43 -21.69 -36.33 -1.01
N LYS A 44 -22.94 -36.75 -1.27
CA LYS A 44 -23.59 -37.88 -0.58
C LYS A 44 -22.77 -39.16 -0.70
N GLU A 45 -22.32 -39.50 -1.92
CA GLU A 45 -21.60 -40.74 -2.18
C GLU A 45 -20.26 -40.77 -1.42
N PHE A 46 -19.53 -39.65 -1.44
CA PHE A 46 -18.30 -39.47 -0.66
C PHE A 46 -18.53 -39.68 0.85
N TYR A 47 -19.56 -39.05 1.43
CA TYR A 47 -19.89 -39.26 2.85
C TYR A 47 -20.36 -40.68 3.16
N SER A 48 -21.08 -41.34 2.25
CA SER A 48 -21.52 -42.73 2.44
C SER A 48 -20.33 -43.70 2.53
N GLN A 49 -19.30 -43.48 1.69
CA GLN A 49 -18.05 -44.25 1.74
C GLN A 49 -17.19 -43.91 2.98
N TRP A 50 -17.28 -42.67 3.49
CA TRP A 50 -16.51 -42.20 4.65
C TRP A 50 -17.18 -42.52 6.01
N ALA A 51 -18.48 -42.80 6.05
CA ALA A 51 -19.32 -42.82 7.26
C ALA A 51 -18.76 -43.60 8.46
N GLN A 52 -18.11 -44.74 8.22
CA GLN A 52 -17.54 -45.59 9.27
C GLN A 52 -16.26 -45.02 9.91
N LYS A 53 -15.57 -44.09 9.25
CA LYS A 53 -14.32 -43.43 9.74
C LYS A 53 -14.49 -41.95 10.07
N TYR A 54 -15.58 -41.34 9.62
CA TYR A 54 -15.84 -39.90 9.73
C TYR A 54 -15.55 -39.32 11.12
N GLU A 55 -15.99 -39.99 12.19
CA GLU A 55 -15.78 -39.50 13.57
C GLU A 55 -14.32 -39.61 14.04
N ASP A 56 -13.63 -40.70 13.73
CA ASP A 56 -12.21 -40.88 14.08
C ASP A 56 -11.35 -39.86 13.33
N ASP A 57 -11.71 -39.52 12.10
CA ASP A 57 -11.05 -38.48 11.32
C ASP A 57 -11.36 -37.06 11.83
N MET A 58 -12.62 -36.75 12.18
CA MET A 58 -12.98 -35.45 12.76
C MET A 58 -12.48 -35.24 14.19
N ALA A 59 -12.22 -36.32 14.94
CA ALA A 59 -11.54 -36.24 16.23
C ALA A 59 -10.09 -35.76 16.07
N LYS A 60 -9.36 -36.23 15.04
CA LYS A 60 -7.98 -35.80 14.74
C LYS A 60 -7.88 -34.32 14.35
N THR A 61 -8.96 -33.74 13.79
CA THR A 61 -9.02 -32.32 13.42
C THR A 61 -9.58 -31.42 14.54
N LYS A 62 -10.00 -32.01 15.67
CA LYS A 62 -10.68 -31.33 16.79
C LYS A 62 -11.89 -30.49 16.34
N TYR A 63 -12.71 -31.02 15.44
CA TYR A 63 -13.91 -30.33 14.92
C TYR A 63 -14.87 -29.92 16.05
N ASN A 64 -15.05 -28.60 16.25
CA ASN A 64 -15.70 -28.03 17.44
C ASN A 64 -17.17 -27.60 17.23
N GLY A 65 -17.63 -27.55 15.97
CA GLY A 65 -19.00 -27.12 15.61
C GLY A 65 -20.13 -27.74 16.47
N PRO A 66 -20.12 -29.06 16.74
CA PRO A 66 -21.12 -29.70 17.60
C PRO A 66 -21.20 -29.17 19.04
N GLU A 67 -20.07 -28.83 19.66
CA GLU A 67 -20.08 -28.23 21.02
C GLU A 67 -20.55 -26.76 20.94
N ILE A 68 -20.19 -26.02 19.89
CA ILE A 68 -20.67 -24.64 19.69
C ILE A 68 -22.20 -24.60 19.50
N ILE A 69 -22.80 -25.56 18.78
CA ILE A 69 -24.25 -25.71 18.67
C ILE A 69 -24.87 -26.01 20.05
N LYS A 70 -24.32 -26.95 20.82
CA LYS A 70 -24.77 -27.28 22.18
C LYS A 70 -24.70 -26.08 23.13
N GLN A 71 -23.60 -25.33 23.14
CA GLN A 71 -23.46 -24.11 23.97
C GLN A 71 -24.44 -23.02 23.51
N THR A 72 -24.71 -22.90 22.21
CA THR A 72 -25.71 -21.97 21.68
C THR A 72 -27.12 -22.40 22.09
N PHE A 73 -27.45 -23.68 22.02
CA PHE A 73 -28.72 -24.27 22.50
C PHE A 73 -28.91 -24.12 24.02
N LEU A 74 -27.86 -24.34 24.83
CA LEU A 74 -27.90 -24.11 26.28
C LEU A 74 -28.11 -22.62 26.63
N SER A 75 -27.71 -21.71 25.75
CA SER A 75 -27.99 -20.27 25.87
C SER A 75 -29.40 -19.85 25.43
N LEU A 76 -30.27 -20.82 25.11
CA LEU A 76 -31.69 -20.62 24.84
C LEU A 76 -32.52 -21.30 25.94
N ASP A 77 -33.49 -20.56 26.50
CA ASP A 77 -34.40 -21.08 27.52
C ASP A 77 -35.52 -21.91 26.87
N VAL A 78 -35.13 -23.05 26.31
CA VAL A 78 -36.01 -23.98 25.59
C VAL A 78 -36.09 -25.34 26.31
N PRO A 79 -37.30 -25.94 26.43
CA PRO A 79 -37.47 -27.25 27.09
C PRO A 79 -36.67 -28.35 26.38
N LYS A 80 -36.12 -29.31 27.15
CA LYS A 80 -35.29 -30.40 26.58
C LYS A 80 -36.11 -31.55 25.97
N THR A 81 -37.43 -31.41 25.97
CA THR A 81 -38.43 -32.35 25.43
C THR A 81 -38.98 -31.98 24.05
N ILE A 82 -38.66 -30.79 23.53
CA ILE A 82 -39.10 -30.32 22.20
C ILE A 82 -38.61 -31.25 21.09
N LYS A 83 -39.32 -31.31 19.96
CA LYS A 83 -38.91 -32.11 18.80
C LYS A 83 -37.80 -31.39 18.02
N ILE A 84 -36.60 -31.98 18.01
CA ILE A 84 -35.40 -31.46 17.34
C ILE A 84 -35.12 -32.24 16.05
N LEU A 85 -34.71 -31.54 14.97
CA LEU A 85 -34.16 -32.15 13.76
C LEU A 85 -32.70 -31.71 13.53
N ASP A 86 -31.80 -32.68 13.36
CA ASP A 86 -30.41 -32.46 12.98
C ASP A 86 -30.26 -32.52 11.44
N VAL A 87 -29.96 -31.37 10.82
CA VAL A 87 -30.05 -31.13 9.35
C VAL A 87 -28.69 -31.32 8.68
N LEU A 88 -28.61 -32.33 7.81
CA LEU A 88 -27.38 -33.02 7.42
C LEU A 88 -26.59 -33.41 8.70
N GLY A 89 -27.29 -34.06 9.63
CA GLY A 89 -26.75 -34.46 10.93
C GLY A 89 -25.64 -35.51 10.85
N GLY A 90 -25.41 -36.12 9.68
CA GLY A 90 -24.36 -37.09 9.46
C GLY A 90 -24.49 -38.29 10.40
N THR A 91 -23.40 -38.63 11.09
CA THR A 91 -23.40 -39.68 12.13
C THR A 91 -23.92 -39.20 13.50
N GLY A 92 -24.37 -37.94 13.61
CA GLY A 92 -25.07 -37.40 14.80
C GLY A 92 -24.16 -36.82 15.87
N LEU A 93 -23.01 -36.22 15.51
CA LEU A 93 -22.15 -35.54 16.48
C LEU A 93 -22.87 -34.39 17.21
N VAL A 94 -23.71 -33.62 16.51
CA VAL A 94 -24.54 -32.56 17.12
C VAL A 94 -25.62 -33.20 18.01
N ALA A 95 -26.35 -34.20 17.51
CA ALA A 95 -27.33 -34.94 18.33
C ALA A 95 -26.73 -35.55 19.61
N GLN A 96 -25.50 -36.09 19.59
CA GLN A 96 -24.81 -36.52 20.82
C GLN A 96 -24.63 -35.35 21.79
N LYS A 97 -24.12 -34.22 21.29
CA LYS A 97 -23.89 -33.02 22.10
C LYS A 97 -25.19 -32.44 22.69
N LEU A 98 -26.31 -32.58 22.00
CA LEU A 98 -27.63 -32.22 22.55
C LEU A 98 -28.13 -33.25 23.58
N ARG A 99 -27.86 -34.54 23.43
CA ARG A 99 -28.15 -35.57 24.47
C ARG A 99 -27.30 -35.36 25.74
N GLU A 100 -26.03 -34.96 25.60
CA GLU A 100 -25.20 -34.49 26.73
C GLU A 100 -25.82 -33.27 27.45
N ALA A 101 -26.63 -32.46 26.75
CA ALA A 101 -27.38 -31.32 27.31
C ALA A 101 -28.81 -31.67 27.75
N GLY A 102 -29.14 -32.97 27.86
CA GLY A 102 -30.42 -33.47 28.37
C GLY A 102 -31.55 -33.61 27.35
N CYS A 103 -31.31 -33.37 26.05
CA CYS A 103 -32.33 -33.53 25.03
C CYS A 103 -32.62 -35.02 24.75
N THR A 104 -33.90 -35.38 24.63
CA THR A 104 -34.33 -36.78 24.41
C THR A 104 -35.00 -37.03 23.05
N ASN A 105 -35.50 -35.98 22.40
CA ASN A 105 -36.36 -36.06 21.23
C ASN A 105 -35.67 -35.45 19.99
N ILE A 106 -34.70 -36.19 19.43
CA ILE A 106 -33.86 -35.73 18.32
C ILE A 106 -33.96 -36.73 17.16
N ASP A 107 -34.35 -36.23 16.00
CA ASP A 107 -34.32 -36.95 14.72
C ASP A 107 -33.24 -36.36 13.81
N ALA A 108 -32.95 -37.01 12.69
CA ALA A 108 -32.02 -36.49 11.69
C ALA A 108 -32.57 -36.53 10.26
N LEU A 109 -32.09 -35.60 9.44
CA LEU A 109 -32.28 -35.53 7.99
C LEU A 109 -30.89 -35.51 7.34
N ASP A 110 -30.61 -36.45 6.43
CA ASP A 110 -29.35 -36.48 5.68
C ASP A 110 -29.54 -37.10 4.28
N GLY A 111 -28.64 -36.82 3.34
CA GLY A 111 -28.63 -37.46 2.03
C GLY A 111 -28.09 -38.91 2.07
N SER A 112 -27.21 -39.23 3.02
CA SER A 112 -26.56 -40.53 3.17
C SER A 112 -27.27 -41.43 4.17
N ALA A 113 -27.75 -42.58 3.68
CA ALA A 113 -28.33 -43.62 4.52
C ALA A 113 -27.28 -44.25 5.47
N ASP A 114 -26.02 -44.35 5.06
CA ASP A 114 -24.95 -44.92 5.88
C ASP A 114 -24.50 -43.99 7.02
N MET A 115 -24.47 -42.67 6.80
CA MET A 115 -24.24 -41.71 7.87
C MET A 115 -25.35 -41.80 8.93
N LEU A 116 -26.62 -41.76 8.50
CA LEU A 116 -27.78 -41.92 9.38
C LEU A 116 -27.76 -43.26 10.13
N ARG A 117 -27.37 -44.34 9.44
CA ARG A 117 -27.24 -45.67 10.03
C ARG A 117 -26.21 -45.71 11.16
N VAL A 118 -25.02 -45.14 10.98
CA VAL A 118 -24.01 -45.05 12.06
C VAL A 118 -24.54 -44.26 13.26
N GLY A 119 -25.25 -43.14 13.03
CA GLY A 119 -25.85 -42.37 14.11
C GLY A 119 -26.97 -43.11 14.85
N LYS A 120 -27.77 -43.91 14.12
CA LYS A 120 -28.86 -44.72 14.69
C LYS A 120 -28.35 -45.95 15.43
N GLU A 121 -27.34 -46.65 14.91
CA GLU A 121 -26.62 -47.74 15.58
C GLU A 121 -25.98 -47.25 16.90
N LYS A 122 -25.53 -45.99 16.97
CA LYS A 122 -25.04 -45.33 18.18
C LYS A 122 -26.13 -44.71 19.07
N GLY A 123 -27.42 -44.92 18.78
CA GLY A 123 -28.55 -44.43 19.59
C GLY A 123 -28.71 -42.90 19.63
N ARG A 124 -28.13 -42.16 18.69
CA ARG A 124 -28.14 -40.68 18.68
C ARG A 124 -29.44 -40.09 18.12
N PHE A 125 -30.14 -40.82 17.26
CA PHE A 125 -31.39 -40.37 16.62
C PHE A 125 -32.57 -41.29 16.98
N ASN A 126 -33.77 -40.73 17.12
CA ASN A 126 -35.01 -41.49 17.29
C ASN A 126 -35.53 -41.89 15.90
N GLU A 127 -35.89 -40.92 15.07
CA GLU A 127 -36.23 -41.08 13.65
C GLU A 127 -35.10 -40.58 12.72
N THR A 128 -35.11 -41.02 11.46
CA THR A 128 -34.04 -40.78 10.48
C THR A 128 -34.61 -40.69 9.07
N HIS A 129 -34.54 -39.51 8.46
CA HIS A 129 -35.07 -39.18 7.14
C HIS A 129 -33.93 -39.14 6.12
N CYS A 130 -33.94 -40.03 5.13
CA CYS A 130 -32.90 -40.08 4.10
C CYS A 130 -33.33 -39.30 2.84
N ALA A 131 -33.00 -38.01 2.76
CA ALA A 131 -33.31 -37.15 1.61
C ALA A 131 -32.28 -36.02 1.42
N ILE A 132 -32.06 -35.65 0.15
CA ILE A 132 -31.31 -34.43 -0.23
C ILE A 132 -32.32 -33.27 -0.35
N ILE A 133 -32.02 -32.13 0.27
CA ILE A 133 -32.83 -30.91 0.23
C ILE A 133 -32.08 -29.77 -0.49
N GLY A 134 -32.85 -28.80 -1.01
CA GLY A 134 -32.31 -27.77 -1.90
C GLY A 134 -32.13 -28.28 -3.34
N ARG A 135 -31.73 -27.35 -4.22
CA ARG A 135 -31.86 -27.47 -5.69
C ARG A 135 -33.25 -27.95 -6.11
N GLY A 136 -34.28 -27.32 -5.54
CA GLY A 136 -35.69 -27.63 -5.77
C GLY A 136 -36.22 -28.93 -5.13
N ARG A 137 -35.41 -29.64 -4.32
CA ARG A 137 -35.81 -30.89 -3.66
C ARG A 137 -36.34 -30.69 -2.24
N ARG A 138 -37.23 -31.59 -1.84
CA ARG A 138 -37.87 -31.65 -0.52
C ARG A 138 -37.75 -33.04 0.09
N SER A 139 -37.81 -33.12 1.40
CA SER A 139 -37.85 -34.34 2.20
C SER A 139 -39.27 -34.94 2.25
N ASN A 140 -39.39 -36.13 2.83
CA ASN A 140 -40.67 -36.78 3.15
C ASN A 140 -41.27 -36.32 4.50
N ILE A 141 -40.66 -35.33 5.17
CA ILE A 141 -41.11 -34.82 6.47
C ILE A 141 -42.38 -33.98 6.29
N PRO A 142 -43.43 -34.12 7.13
CA PRO A 142 -44.63 -33.27 7.08
C PRO A 142 -44.35 -31.79 7.41
N ASP A 143 -45.22 -30.91 6.91
CA ASP A 143 -45.22 -29.48 7.27
C ASP A 143 -45.35 -29.29 8.79
N GLU A 144 -44.72 -28.25 9.35
CA GLU A 144 -44.76 -27.88 10.77
C GLU A 144 -44.43 -29.02 11.76
N THR A 145 -43.48 -29.91 11.43
CA THR A 145 -43.10 -31.04 12.29
C THR A 145 -42.23 -30.64 13.49
N TYR A 146 -41.20 -29.80 13.26
CA TYR A 146 -40.10 -29.60 14.23
C TYR A 146 -40.12 -28.24 14.93
N GLU A 147 -39.77 -28.22 16.21
CA GLU A 147 -39.76 -27.03 17.08
C GLU A 147 -38.39 -26.36 17.11
N LEU A 148 -37.34 -27.15 16.95
CA LEU A 148 -35.98 -26.66 16.79
C LEU A 148 -35.24 -27.47 15.73
N GLN A 149 -34.40 -26.81 14.95
CA GLN A 149 -33.54 -27.43 13.95
C GLN A 149 -32.07 -27.10 14.26
N THR A 150 -31.14 -28.02 14.00
CA THR A 150 -29.69 -27.80 14.11
C THR A 150 -28.95 -28.13 12.83
N SER A 151 -27.80 -27.48 12.59
CA SER A 151 -26.98 -27.71 11.39
C SER A 151 -25.52 -27.31 11.64
N SER A 152 -24.55 -28.19 11.34
CA SER A 152 -23.12 -27.96 11.57
C SER A 152 -22.27 -28.69 10.54
N GLY A 153 -21.49 -27.97 9.74
CA GLY A 153 -20.73 -28.53 8.62
C GLY A 153 -21.53 -28.69 7.33
N SER A 154 -22.87 -28.61 7.41
CA SER A 154 -23.82 -28.75 6.31
C SER A 154 -23.76 -27.62 5.27
N TRP A 155 -23.46 -26.40 5.72
CA TRP A 155 -23.46 -25.18 4.91
C TRP A 155 -22.10 -24.99 4.20
N ALA A 156 -21.90 -25.74 3.12
CA ALA A 156 -20.75 -25.63 2.23
C ALA A 156 -21.16 -25.75 0.74
N PRO A 157 -20.39 -25.16 -0.20
CA PRO A 157 -20.49 -25.47 -1.63
C PRO A 157 -20.47 -26.99 -1.88
N GLY A 158 -21.30 -27.45 -2.81
CA GLY A 158 -21.54 -28.87 -3.10
C GLY A 158 -22.42 -29.63 -2.08
N HIS A 159 -22.73 -29.05 -0.92
CA HIS A 159 -23.42 -29.74 0.18
C HIS A 159 -24.89 -29.29 0.32
N MET A 160 -25.09 -28.02 0.64
CA MET A 160 -26.41 -27.39 0.78
C MET A 160 -26.31 -25.91 0.37
N TYR A 161 -27.39 -25.34 -0.14
CA TYR A 161 -27.44 -23.97 -0.66
C TYR A 161 -28.66 -23.23 -0.09
N THR A 162 -28.74 -21.92 -0.26
CA THR A 162 -29.78 -21.07 0.35
C THR A 162 -31.21 -21.38 -0.10
N ASP A 163 -31.40 -22.06 -1.23
CA ASP A 163 -32.73 -22.53 -1.65
C ASP A 163 -33.29 -23.67 -0.78
N ALA A 164 -32.43 -24.37 -0.02
CA ALA A 164 -32.87 -25.33 0.99
C ALA A 164 -33.68 -24.67 2.13
N PHE A 165 -33.56 -23.36 2.34
CA PHE A 165 -34.35 -22.66 3.36
C PHE A 165 -35.87 -22.78 3.13
N ASP A 166 -36.35 -22.90 1.88
CA ASP A 166 -37.79 -23.09 1.61
C ASP A 166 -38.33 -24.41 2.21
N GLU A 167 -37.48 -25.44 2.24
CA GLU A 167 -37.81 -26.73 2.83
C GLU A 167 -37.64 -26.73 4.36
N LEU A 168 -36.59 -26.09 4.87
CA LEU A 168 -36.37 -25.93 6.32
C LEU A 168 -37.47 -25.10 6.98
N ILE A 169 -37.96 -24.06 6.30
CA ILE A 169 -39.13 -23.27 6.70
C ILE A 169 -40.38 -24.16 6.75
N ARG A 170 -40.66 -24.95 5.69
CA ARG A 170 -41.85 -25.80 5.61
C ARG A 170 -41.96 -26.79 6.77
N ILE A 171 -40.86 -27.44 7.13
CA ILE A 171 -40.85 -28.51 8.16
C ILE A 171 -40.69 -27.98 9.59
N MET A 172 -40.46 -26.67 9.76
CA MET A 172 -40.43 -26.01 11.06
C MET A 172 -41.83 -25.55 11.46
N LYS A 173 -42.20 -25.72 12.73
CA LYS A 173 -43.39 -25.07 13.29
C LYS A 173 -43.24 -23.57 13.25
N LYS A 174 -44.35 -22.84 13.09
CA LYS A 174 -44.39 -21.39 13.32
C LYS A 174 -43.78 -21.02 14.67
N TYR A 175 -42.86 -20.06 14.66
CA TYR A 175 -42.03 -19.63 15.80
C TYR A 175 -40.99 -20.66 16.30
N GLY A 176 -40.74 -21.75 15.56
CA GLY A 176 -39.61 -22.64 15.79
C GLY A 176 -38.25 -21.96 15.55
N ILE A 177 -37.18 -22.57 16.08
CA ILE A 177 -35.83 -21.98 16.11
C ILE A 177 -34.87 -22.81 15.25
N PHE A 178 -34.14 -22.17 14.33
CA PHE A 178 -33.01 -22.81 13.65
C PHE A 178 -31.69 -22.31 14.25
N ILE A 179 -30.80 -23.24 14.62
CA ILE A 179 -29.43 -22.96 15.04
C ILE A 179 -28.48 -23.56 13.99
N TRP A 180 -27.69 -22.73 13.32
CA TRP A 180 -26.67 -23.22 12.40
C TRP A 180 -25.29 -22.63 12.65
N ILE A 181 -24.27 -23.34 12.18
CA ILE A 181 -22.90 -22.87 12.08
C ILE A 181 -22.36 -23.22 10.70
N ARG A 182 -21.70 -22.24 10.05
CA ARG A 182 -20.97 -22.39 8.79
C ARG A 182 -19.51 -21.99 8.98
N ARG A 183 -18.66 -22.39 8.03
CA ARG A 183 -17.25 -21.97 7.97
C ARG A 183 -17.15 -20.68 7.14
N ASN A 184 -16.28 -19.77 7.57
CA ASN A 184 -15.94 -18.56 6.82
C ASN A 184 -14.86 -18.88 5.78
N GLY A 185 -14.89 -18.18 4.65
CA GLY A 185 -14.03 -18.42 3.49
C GLY A 185 -14.77 -18.98 2.27
N TYR A 186 -15.99 -19.52 2.44
CA TYR A 186 -16.79 -20.06 1.35
C TYR A 186 -17.30 -18.97 0.39
N GLU A 187 -17.52 -17.76 0.92
CA GLU A 187 -17.83 -16.55 0.16
C GLU A 187 -16.75 -16.14 -0.86
N LYS A 188 -15.53 -16.68 -0.74
CA LYS A 188 -14.40 -16.39 -1.64
C LYS A 188 -14.18 -17.46 -2.72
N ILE A 189 -14.91 -18.58 -2.63
CA ILE A 189 -14.81 -19.70 -3.58
C ILE A 189 -16.14 -20.01 -4.30
N SER A 190 -17.28 -19.54 -3.79
CA SER A 190 -18.60 -19.76 -4.38
C SER A 190 -19.42 -18.46 -4.45
N PRO A 191 -19.90 -18.03 -5.63
CA PRO A 191 -20.73 -16.83 -5.78
C PRO A 191 -22.06 -16.91 -5.02
N GLU A 192 -22.66 -18.10 -4.91
CA GLU A 192 -23.89 -18.28 -4.14
C GLU A 192 -23.65 -18.13 -2.63
N TYR A 193 -22.45 -18.51 -2.14
CA TYR A 193 -22.05 -18.27 -0.75
C TYR A 193 -21.61 -16.83 -0.48
N ALA A 194 -21.25 -16.05 -1.50
CA ALA A 194 -21.01 -14.62 -1.37
C ALA A 194 -22.29 -13.83 -1.05
N GLU A 195 -23.44 -14.28 -1.58
CA GLU A 195 -24.77 -13.72 -1.30
C GLU A 195 -25.53 -14.46 -0.18
N PHE A 196 -24.86 -15.33 0.59
CA PHE A 196 -25.50 -16.15 1.62
C PHE A 196 -26.24 -15.29 2.64
N ASP A 197 -25.53 -14.32 3.23
CA ASP A 197 -26.09 -13.46 4.28
C ASP A 197 -27.11 -12.46 3.69
N SER A 198 -26.94 -12.04 2.43
CA SER A 198 -27.91 -11.22 1.68
C SER A 198 -29.28 -11.91 1.58
N GLU A 199 -29.30 -13.21 1.30
CA GLU A 199 -30.53 -14.00 1.19
C GLU A 199 -31.19 -14.25 2.57
N ILE A 200 -30.40 -14.35 3.65
CA ILE A 200 -30.95 -14.35 5.03
C ILE A 200 -31.64 -13.02 5.33
N GLU A 201 -30.97 -11.89 5.11
CA GLU A 201 -31.55 -10.55 5.37
C GLU A 201 -32.79 -10.28 4.52
N LYS A 202 -32.80 -10.76 3.26
CA LYS A 202 -34.01 -10.74 2.41
C LYS A 202 -35.17 -11.49 3.06
N ARG A 203 -34.95 -12.71 3.57
CA ARG A 203 -36.01 -13.51 4.23
C ARG A 203 -36.45 -12.94 5.58
N VAL A 204 -35.57 -12.26 6.30
CA VAL A 204 -35.93 -11.47 7.49
C VAL A 204 -36.80 -10.26 7.11
N LYS A 205 -36.44 -9.54 6.04
CA LYS A 205 -37.22 -8.40 5.52
C LYS A 205 -38.58 -8.80 4.94
N GLU A 206 -38.67 -9.99 4.34
CA GLU A 206 -39.94 -10.60 3.89
C GLU A 206 -40.80 -11.13 5.04
N GLY A 207 -40.31 -11.08 6.28
CA GLY A 207 -41.03 -11.52 7.48
C GLY A 207 -41.15 -13.03 7.61
N GLN A 208 -40.37 -13.81 6.85
CA GLN A 208 -40.33 -15.27 6.95
C GLN A 208 -39.69 -15.68 8.29
N TRP A 209 -38.51 -15.12 8.58
CA TRP A 209 -37.71 -15.36 9.80
C TRP A 209 -37.35 -14.07 10.53
N LYS A 210 -36.75 -14.19 11.72
CA LYS A 210 -36.21 -13.08 12.51
C LYS A 210 -34.97 -13.54 13.28
N HIS A 211 -33.93 -12.71 13.33
CA HIS A 211 -32.79 -12.94 14.23
C HIS A 211 -33.23 -12.98 15.69
N LEU A 212 -32.99 -14.12 16.35
CA LEU A 212 -33.17 -14.30 17.79
C LEU A 212 -31.91 -13.90 18.58
N LYS A 213 -30.75 -14.00 17.93
CA LYS A 213 -29.44 -13.46 18.32
C LYS A 213 -28.72 -13.04 17.04
N ASP A 214 -27.92 -11.99 17.08
CA ASP A 214 -27.18 -11.53 15.90
C ASP A 214 -26.15 -12.57 15.44
N PRO A 215 -25.86 -12.68 14.13
CA PRO A 215 -24.77 -13.49 13.62
C PRO A 215 -23.43 -13.13 14.28
N ARG A 216 -22.62 -14.15 14.58
CA ARG A 216 -21.30 -14.00 15.21
C ARG A 216 -20.29 -14.96 14.59
N ASP A 217 -19.07 -14.47 14.42
CA ASP A 217 -17.92 -15.33 14.17
C ASP A 217 -17.57 -16.13 15.44
N VAL A 218 -17.03 -17.33 15.24
CA VAL A 218 -16.55 -18.22 16.31
C VAL A 218 -15.24 -18.88 15.87
N GLU A 219 -14.27 -18.90 16.78
CA GLU A 219 -12.94 -19.47 16.55
C GLU A 219 -12.95 -20.99 16.79
N ASP A 220 -11.81 -21.66 16.58
CA ASP A 220 -11.60 -23.10 16.80
C ASP A 220 -12.54 -24.06 16.05
N TYR A 221 -13.17 -23.65 14.95
CA TYR A 221 -14.08 -24.51 14.17
C TYR A 221 -13.42 -25.85 13.77
N VAL A 222 -12.17 -25.80 13.31
CA VAL A 222 -11.29 -26.96 13.01
C VAL A 222 -9.84 -26.57 13.29
N LEU A 223 -9.07 -27.42 13.99
CA LEU A 223 -7.67 -27.17 14.38
C LEU A 223 -6.67 -28.02 13.57
N ALA A 224 -6.47 -27.65 12.31
CA ALA A 224 -5.52 -28.32 11.42
C ALA A 224 -4.07 -27.79 11.54
N SER A 225 -3.18 -28.63 12.10
CA SER A 225 -1.72 -28.65 11.88
C SER A 225 -0.88 -27.35 12.04
N SER A 226 -0.96 -26.66 13.19
CA SER A 226 0.06 -25.67 13.59
C SER A 226 1.18 -26.24 14.50
N LEU A 227 0.97 -27.43 15.09
CA LEU A 227 1.72 -27.90 16.27
C LEU A 227 2.95 -28.79 15.99
N SER A 228 3.23 -29.24 14.77
CA SER A 228 4.16 -30.36 14.53
C SER A 228 5.65 -30.01 14.33
N LYS A 229 6.09 -28.74 14.50
CA LYS A 229 7.48 -28.32 14.15
C LYS A 229 8.19 -27.29 15.05
N ARG A 230 7.76 -27.01 16.29
CA ARG A 230 8.44 -26.01 17.16
C ARG A 230 8.74 -26.37 18.61
N GLU A 231 8.25 -27.48 19.17
CA GLU A 231 8.48 -27.81 20.59
C GLU A 231 9.82 -28.53 20.90
N ALA A 232 10.79 -28.48 19.99
CA ALA A 232 12.02 -29.30 20.09
C ALA A 232 13.33 -28.56 19.74
N SER A 233 13.55 -27.32 20.22
CA SER A 233 14.90 -26.69 20.30
C SER A 233 14.97 -25.30 20.96
N VAL A 234 14.43 -25.10 22.16
CA VAL A 234 14.79 -23.92 23.00
C VAL A 234 15.07 -24.35 24.43
N SER A 235 16.31 -24.18 24.89
CA SER A 235 16.69 -24.32 26.29
C SER A 235 16.49 -22.99 27.04
N PRO A 236 16.14 -23.00 28.34
CA PRO A 236 15.82 -21.78 29.07
C PRO A 236 17.08 -20.97 29.43
N GLN A 237 17.44 -19.98 28.60
CA GLN A 237 18.48 -19.02 28.96
C GLN A 237 17.97 -17.91 29.86
N LYS A 238 18.57 -17.84 31.06
CA LYS A 238 18.59 -16.76 32.06
C LYS A 238 17.59 -15.59 31.88
N ARG A 239 16.60 -15.60 32.77
CA ARG A 239 15.86 -14.40 33.20
C ARG A 239 16.85 -13.38 33.78
N LEU A 240 16.77 -12.11 33.37
CA LEU A 240 17.32 -10.98 34.13
C LEU A 240 16.30 -10.57 35.20
N ALA A 241 16.79 -10.04 36.32
CA ALA A 241 15.98 -9.64 37.47
C ALA A 241 15.82 -8.11 37.56
N ASP A 242 15.20 -7.65 38.64
CA ASP A 242 14.78 -6.28 38.98
C ASP A 242 13.45 -5.85 38.29
N ASP A 243 12.41 -5.37 38.99
CA ASP A 243 12.29 -5.25 40.46
C ASP A 243 10.85 -5.34 41.01
N SER A 244 10.76 -5.71 42.29
CA SER A 244 9.61 -5.83 43.20
C SER A 244 8.15 -5.59 42.70
N PHE A 245 7.37 -6.68 42.60
CA PHE A 245 5.94 -6.72 42.97
C PHE A 245 5.61 -8.07 43.65
N PRO A 246 5.14 -8.10 44.92
CA PRO A 246 4.99 -9.35 45.68
C PRO A 246 3.55 -9.89 45.64
N SER A 247 3.14 -10.51 44.53
CA SER A 247 1.78 -11.05 44.40
C SER A 247 1.63 -12.10 43.28
N ASP A 248 2.04 -13.34 43.56
CA ASP A 248 1.20 -14.56 43.61
C ASP A 248 0.15 -14.93 42.53
N TYR A 249 -0.33 -14.01 41.69
CA TYR A 249 -1.26 -14.28 40.58
C TYR A 249 -0.51 -14.33 39.24
N ASN A 250 -0.84 -15.29 38.39
CA ASN A 250 -0.27 -15.40 37.04
C ASN A 250 -1.33 -15.07 35.98
N VAL A 251 -1.10 -13.99 35.23
CA VAL A 251 -1.99 -13.50 34.17
C VAL A 251 -1.36 -13.81 32.82
N THR A 252 -1.88 -14.82 32.12
CA THR A 252 -1.34 -15.25 30.84
C THR A 252 -2.21 -14.80 29.66
N TYR A 253 -1.55 -14.17 28.70
CA TYR A 253 -2.02 -13.91 27.34
C TYR A 253 -0.91 -14.34 26.38
N HIS A 254 -1.28 -15.07 25.34
CA HIS A 254 -0.33 -15.71 24.41
C HIS A 254 -0.60 -15.24 22.98
N PRO A 255 0.20 -14.28 22.45
CA PRO A 255 0.08 -13.83 21.07
C PRO A 255 0.42 -14.94 20.08
N LEU A 256 -0.36 -15.02 18.99
CA LEU A 256 -0.19 -16.03 17.93
C LEU A 256 1.21 -16.02 17.27
N ASN A 257 1.93 -14.90 17.37
CA ASN A 257 3.30 -14.73 16.86
C ASN A 257 4.36 -14.47 17.96
N GLY A 258 4.09 -14.87 19.21
CA GLY A 258 5.06 -14.81 20.31
C GLY A 258 5.07 -13.48 21.07
N THR A 259 5.96 -12.55 20.73
CA THR A 259 6.12 -11.27 21.47
C THR A 259 5.40 -10.07 20.83
N SER A 260 4.79 -10.27 19.66
CA SER A 260 3.96 -9.26 18.99
C SER A 260 2.75 -9.89 18.31
N GLU A 261 1.70 -9.08 18.18
CA GLU A 261 0.48 -9.40 17.44
C GLU A 261 0.31 -8.40 16.29
N ARG A 262 -0.29 -8.86 15.18
CA ARG A 262 -0.61 -8.05 14.00
C ARG A 262 -2.11 -8.06 13.78
N LEU A 263 -2.72 -6.88 13.63
CA LEU A 263 -4.17 -6.69 13.51
C LEU A 263 -4.43 -5.72 12.35
N GLU A 264 -5.37 -5.98 11.44
CA GLU A 264 -5.68 -5.03 10.37
C GLU A 264 -6.62 -3.91 10.84
N THR A 265 -6.55 -2.72 10.23
CA THR A 265 -7.47 -1.61 10.49
C THR A 265 -8.91 -2.06 10.24
N LYS A 266 -9.78 -1.90 11.24
CA LYS A 266 -11.16 -2.38 11.33
C LYS A 266 -11.33 -3.90 11.55
N GLU A 267 -10.25 -4.69 11.54
CA GLU A 267 -10.30 -6.07 12.06
C GLU A 267 -10.63 -6.04 13.55
N ARG A 268 -11.41 -7.03 13.99
CA ARG A 268 -11.63 -7.35 15.41
C ARG A 268 -10.99 -8.70 15.66
N ARG A 269 -10.15 -8.81 16.69
CA ARG A 269 -9.61 -10.09 17.15
C ARG A 269 -10.08 -10.39 18.56
N TYR A 270 -10.42 -11.64 18.81
CA TYR A 270 -10.71 -12.14 20.14
C TYR A 270 -9.40 -12.42 20.87
N THR A 271 -9.33 -12.08 22.15
CA THR A 271 -8.18 -12.33 23.00
C THR A 271 -8.65 -13.01 24.27
N LEU A 272 -8.20 -14.25 24.43
CA LEU A 272 -8.39 -15.06 25.63
C LEU A 272 -7.30 -14.73 26.64
N ILE A 273 -7.72 -14.43 27.88
CA ILE A 273 -6.86 -14.08 29.00
C ILE A 273 -7.21 -15.00 30.16
N THR A 274 -6.20 -15.73 30.66
CA THR A 274 -6.37 -16.63 31.80
C THR A 274 -5.78 -15.96 33.04
N VAL A 275 -6.59 -15.85 34.10
CA VAL A 275 -6.13 -15.38 35.41
C VAL A 275 -6.05 -16.59 36.35
N ILE A 276 -4.83 -16.97 36.73
CA ILE A 276 -4.55 -18.10 37.62
C ILE A 276 -4.27 -17.54 39.03
N PRO A 277 -5.00 -17.96 40.07
CA PRO A 277 -4.74 -17.57 41.46
C PRO A 277 -3.53 -18.28 42.08
N PRO A 278 -3.00 -17.78 43.21
CA PRO A 278 -2.07 -18.52 44.04
C PRO A 278 -2.68 -19.80 44.61
N GLU A 279 -1.79 -20.75 44.92
CA GLU A 279 -2.17 -22.04 45.52
C GLU A 279 -2.67 -21.89 46.98
N HIS A 280 -2.30 -20.82 47.68
CA HIS A 280 -2.61 -20.60 49.10
C HIS A 280 -3.10 -19.19 49.40
N GLY A 281 -4.41 -19.05 49.70
CA GLY A 281 -5.03 -17.79 50.11
C GLY A 281 -5.45 -16.93 48.92
N VAL A 282 -6.75 -16.84 48.68
CA VAL A 282 -7.32 -16.00 47.61
C VAL A 282 -7.75 -14.65 48.21
N PRO A 283 -6.96 -13.57 48.07
CA PRO A 283 -7.50 -12.23 48.27
C PRO A 283 -8.61 -11.98 47.22
N PRO A 284 -9.66 -11.21 47.56
CA PRO A 284 -10.72 -10.91 46.60
C PRO A 284 -10.13 -10.13 45.41
N LEU A 285 -10.54 -10.48 44.19
CA LEU A 285 -10.38 -9.59 43.04
C LEU A 285 -11.44 -8.48 43.10
N GLY A 286 -11.03 -7.26 42.79
CA GLY A 286 -11.92 -6.13 42.55
C GLY A 286 -12.34 -6.07 41.09
N SER A 287 -11.38 -6.00 40.16
CA SER A 287 -11.64 -5.93 38.72
C SER A 287 -10.48 -6.43 37.86
N VAL A 288 -10.79 -6.81 36.62
CA VAL A 288 -9.81 -7.08 35.56
C VAL A 288 -9.86 -5.95 34.54
N GLU A 289 -8.72 -5.33 34.24
CA GLU A 289 -8.58 -4.24 33.28
C GLU A 289 -7.82 -4.71 32.04
N ALA A 290 -8.45 -4.68 30.86
CA ALA A 290 -7.71 -4.75 29.59
C ALA A 290 -7.31 -3.32 29.19
N VAL A 291 -6.02 -3.09 28.93
CA VAL A 291 -5.44 -1.75 28.72
C VAL A 291 -4.72 -1.68 27.37
N ILE A 292 -5.05 -0.66 26.57
CA ILE A 292 -4.26 -0.24 25.41
C ILE A 292 -3.41 0.97 25.78
N GLY A 293 -2.12 0.97 25.39
CA GLY A 293 -1.17 2.04 25.70
C GLY A 293 -1.43 3.34 24.95
N ASP A 294 -1.64 3.25 23.63
CA ASP A 294 -2.09 4.36 22.77
C ASP A 294 -3.39 3.96 22.04
N PRO A 295 -4.53 4.59 22.39
CA PRO A 295 -5.83 4.23 21.84
C PRO A 295 -6.11 4.83 20.46
N SER A 296 -5.25 5.71 19.93
CA SER A 296 -5.39 6.18 18.54
C SER A 296 -5.21 5.05 17.52
N HIS A 297 -4.44 4.02 17.90
CA HIS A 297 -4.12 2.86 17.08
C HIS A 297 -5.12 1.70 17.26
N ALA A 298 -5.54 1.38 18.50
CA ALA A 298 -6.45 0.27 18.78
C ALA A 298 -7.38 0.53 19.99
N GLU A 299 -8.54 -0.13 20.00
CA GLU A 299 -9.55 -0.03 21.07
C GLU A 299 -9.92 -1.42 21.59
N VAL A 300 -10.27 -1.53 22.88
CA VAL A 300 -10.87 -2.73 23.47
C VAL A 300 -12.39 -2.64 23.41
N VAL A 301 -13.05 -3.79 23.27
CA VAL A 301 -14.50 -3.99 23.38
C VAL A 301 -14.76 -5.20 24.27
N SER A 302 -15.79 -5.12 25.12
CA SER A 302 -16.29 -6.23 25.94
C SER A 302 -17.81 -6.39 25.75
N LYS A 303 -18.39 -7.46 26.30
CA LYS A 303 -19.78 -7.92 26.07
C LYS A 303 -20.81 -6.82 26.42
N GLY A 304 -21.21 -6.03 25.42
CA GLY A 304 -22.19 -4.94 25.56
C GLY A 304 -21.61 -3.56 25.95
N ILE A 305 -20.29 -3.46 26.17
CA ILE A 305 -19.61 -2.20 26.51
C ILE A 305 -19.13 -1.53 25.21
N GLN A 306 -19.21 -0.20 25.14
CA GLN A 306 -18.71 0.56 23.98
C GLN A 306 -17.18 0.49 23.88
N ARG A 307 -16.63 0.87 22.71
CA ARG A 307 -15.19 0.94 22.46
C ARG A 307 -14.51 1.88 23.45
N ALA A 308 -13.41 1.43 24.04
CA ALA A 308 -12.64 2.20 25.01
C ALA A 308 -11.14 1.83 24.99
N SER A 309 -10.30 2.72 25.53
CA SER A 309 -8.87 2.47 25.77
C SER A 309 -8.61 1.49 26.93
N ILE A 310 -9.53 1.46 27.89
CA ILE A 310 -9.52 0.60 29.07
C ILE A 310 -10.93 0.06 29.26
N ILE A 311 -11.07 -1.24 29.53
CA ILE A 311 -12.34 -1.82 30.00
C ILE A 311 -12.10 -2.58 31.30
N HIS A 312 -12.87 -2.20 32.33
CA HIS A 312 -12.99 -2.93 33.58
C HIS A 312 -14.06 -4.03 33.44
N VAL A 313 -13.77 -5.21 33.96
CA VAL A 313 -14.75 -6.30 34.12
C VAL A 313 -14.79 -6.68 35.60
N ASP A 314 -15.97 -6.51 36.20
CA ASP A 314 -16.25 -6.98 37.56
C ASP A 314 -16.37 -8.52 37.56
N PRO A 315 -15.63 -9.25 38.40
CA PRO A 315 -15.63 -10.71 38.40
C PRO A 315 -16.93 -11.25 39.00
N THR A 316 -17.82 -11.76 38.16
CA THR A 316 -19.07 -12.40 38.61
C THR A 316 -18.76 -13.72 39.33
N TRP A 317 -18.75 -13.66 40.67
CA TRP A 317 -18.63 -14.76 41.64
C TRP A 317 -17.45 -15.73 41.39
N TRP A 318 -16.41 -15.58 42.21
CA TRP A 318 -15.16 -16.35 42.11
C TRP A 318 -15.35 -17.86 42.27
N LYS A 319 -14.96 -18.64 41.25
CA LYS A 319 -14.76 -20.10 41.30
C LYS A 319 -13.68 -20.52 40.32
N GLU A 320 -12.51 -20.86 40.85
CA GLU A 320 -11.35 -21.43 40.13
C GLU A 320 -10.91 -20.64 38.88
N ASN A 321 -10.14 -21.23 37.98
CA ASN A 321 -9.51 -20.52 36.85
C ASN A 321 -10.56 -19.89 35.91
N GLN A 322 -10.69 -18.55 35.96
CA GLN A 322 -11.59 -17.81 35.08
C GLN A 322 -10.87 -17.28 33.85
N ASN A 323 -11.42 -17.61 32.68
CA ASN A 323 -10.98 -17.11 31.38
C ASN A 323 -11.82 -15.88 31.00
N PHE A 324 -11.16 -14.74 30.85
CA PHE A 324 -11.76 -13.51 30.36
C PHE A 324 -11.56 -13.40 28.85
N THR A 325 -12.57 -12.91 28.13
CA THR A 325 -12.45 -12.63 26.68
C THR A 325 -12.70 -11.16 26.41
N PHE A 326 -11.74 -10.55 25.73
CA PHE A 326 -11.79 -9.16 25.28
C PHE A 326 -11.58 -9.11 23.76
N ASN A 327 -12.22 -8.16 23.10
CA ASN A 327 -12.08 -7.97 21.65
C ASN A 327 -11.20 -6.74 21.40
N ILE A 328 -10.07 -6.92 20.73
CA ILE A 328 -9.20 -5.82 20.31
C ILE A 328 -9.57 -5.43 18.88
N THR A 329 -9.77 -4.13 18.63
CA THR A 329 -10.14 -3.59 17.31
C THR A 329 -9.06 -2.64 16.80
N GLY A 330 -8.59 -2.85 15.56
CA GLY A 330 -7.67 -1.91 14.92
C GLY A 330 -8.39 -0.63 14.49
N VAL A 331 -7.95 0.53 14.98
CA VAL A 331 -8.52 1.85 14.65
C VAL A 331 -7.74 2.50 13.52
N PHE A 332 -6.43 2.65 13.70
CA PHE A 332 -5.52 3.32 12.76
C PHE A 332 -4.15 2.63 12.73
N LEU A 333 -3.42 2.79 11.62
CA LEU A 333 -2.17 2.06 11.38
C LEU A 333 -1.03 2.58 12.27
N GLY A 334 -0.21 1.67 12.81
CA GLY A 334 0.92 2.00 13.67
C GLY A 334 1.15 0.97 14.77
N HIS A 335 1.81 1.36 15.87
CA HIS A 335 2.16 0.44 16.95
C HIS A 335 1.62 0.93 18.29
N THR A 336 1.06 0.01 19.08
CA THR A 336 0.56 0.26 20.44
C THR A 336 0.81 -0.95 21.33
N THR A 337 0.69 -0.82 22.65
CA THR A 337 0.85 -1.95 23.58
C THR A 337 -0.49 -2.43 24.10
N PHE A 338 -0.60 -3.74 24.31
CA PHE A 338 -1.69 -4.36 25.04
C PHE A 338 -1.16 -5.13 26.25
N HIS A 339 -1.83 -4.96 27.39
CA HIS A 339 -1.58 -5.70 28.61
C HIS A 339 -2.83 -5.71 29.49
N VAL A 340 -2.86 -6.63 30.44
CA VAL A 340 -3.96 -6.83 31.38
C VAL A 340 -3.49 -6.51 32.78
N ARG A 341 -4.33 -5.86 33.58
CA ARG A 341 -4.12 -5.68 35.02
C ARG A 341 -5.22 -6.36 35.81
N VAL A 342 -4.85 -6.89 36.96
CA VAL A 342 -5.78 -7.37 37.99
C VAL A 342 -5.68 -6.41 39.17
N ARG A 343 -6.81 -5.94 39.69
CA ARG A 343 -6.88 -5.12 40.90
C ARG A 343 -7.62 -5.81 42.03
N ASP A 344 -7.29 -5.45 43.26
CA ASP A 344 -8.12 -5.75 44.44
C ASP A 344 -9.29 -4.74 44.57
N PRO A 345 -10.27 -4.96 45.46
CA PRO A 345 -11.39 -4.05 45.70
C PRO A 345 -10.99 -2.65 46.20
N ASN A 346 -9.76 -2.47 46.68
CA ASN A 346 -9.21 -1.16 47.07
C ASN A 346 -8.54 -0.41 45.90
N GLY A 347 -8.46 -1.03 44.71
CA GLY A 347 -7.89 -0.44 43.49
C GLY A 347 -6.37 -0.61 43.34
N THR A 348 -5.70 -1.36 44.22
CA THR A 348 -4.27 -1.69 44.10
C THR A 348 -4.06 -2.73 43.01
N ILE A 349 -2.94 -2.64 42.28
CA ILE A 349 -2.60 -3.62 41.24
C ILE A 349 -2.01 -4.87 41.91
N GLN A 350 -2.63 -6.02 41.66
CA GLN A 350 -2.25 -7.33 42.21
C GLN A 350 -1.54 -8.22 41.17
N ALA A 351 -1.76 -7.99 39.87
CA ALA A 351 -0.94 -8.57 38.81
C ALA A 351 -1.02 -7.74 37.52
N GLU A 352 -0.01 -7.86 36.67
CA GLU A 352 0.04 -7.26 35.33
C GLU A 352 0.63 -8.29 34.35
N SER A 353 0.01 -8.45 33.18
CA SER A 353 0.54 -9.33 32.12
C SER A 353 1.78 -8.71 31.46
N PRO A 354 2.65 -9.50 30.82
CA PRO A 354 3.68 -8.95 29.95
C PRO A 354 3.06 -8.03 28.88
N MET A 355 3.72 -6.90 28.60
CA MET A 355 3.31 -5.97 27.55
C MET A 355 3.57 -6.56 26.17
N VAL A 356 2.50 -6.79 25.41
CA VAL A 356 2.56 -7.25 24.02
C VAL A 356 2.49 -6.06 23.07
N GLN A 357 3.32 -6.08 22.03
CA GLN A 357 3.28 -5.09 20.96
C GLN A 357 2.20 -5.46 19.93
N LEU A 358 1.22 -4.59 19.75
CA LEU A 358 0.23 -4.66 18.68
C LEU A 358 0.68 -3.78 17.51
N SER A 359 0.96 -4.40 16.36
CA SER A 359 1.17 -3.70 15.10
C SER A 359 -0.14 -3.66 14.30
N VAL A 360 -0.75 -2.49 14.20
CA VAL A 360 -1.98 -2.29 13.41
C VAL A 360 -1.61 -2.01 11.95
N LEU A 361 -1.94 -2.93 11.07
CA LEU A 361 -1.66 -2.93 9.63
C LEU A 361 -2.82 -2.31 8.85
N ARG A 362 -2.57 -1.73 7.68
CA ARG A 362 -3.62 -1.17 6.83
C ARG A 362 -3.91 -2.09 5.65
N GLN A 363 -5.18 -2.37 5.41
CA GLN A 363 -5.61 -3.09 4.20
C GLN A 363 -5.24 -2.26 2.95
N GLU A 364 -4.44 -2.86 2.06
CA GLU A 364 -3.98 -2.20 0.83
C GLU A 364 -5.06 -2.23 -0.25
N SER A 365 -5.39 -1.06 -0.80
CA SER A 365 -6.39 -0.97 -1.85
C SER A 365 -5.84 -1.37 -3.22
N ILE A 366 -6.71 -1.82 -4.13
CA ILE A 366 -6.33 -2.09 -5.52
C ILE A 366 -5.81 -0.80 -6.20
N LEU A 367 -6.41 0.35 -5.88
CA LEU A 367 -5.99 1.66 -6.42
C LEU A 367 -4.58 2.05 -5.96
N GLU A 368 -4.24 1.76 -4.70
CA GLU A 368 -2.90 1.97 -4.16
C GLU A 368 -1.88 1.06 -4.85
N LYS A 369 -2.19 -0.21 -5.09
CA LYS A 369 -1.30 -1.11 -5.84
C LYS A 369 -1.06 -0.58 -7.25
N ILE A 370 -2.09 -0.07 -7.92
CA ILE A 370 -1.96 0.62 -9.22
C ILE A 370 -1.07 1.88 -9.10
N PHE A 371 -1.24 2.69 -8.04
CA PHE A 371 -0.41 3.87 -7.76
C PHE A 371 1.07 3.53 -7.52
N ILE A 372 1.36 2.47 -6.77
CA ILE A 372 2.74 2.04 -6.48
C ILE A 372 3.44 1.60 -7.77
N TRP A 373 2.79 0.76 -8.59
CA TRP A 373 3.35 0.33 -9.87
C TRP A 373 3.52 1.48 -10.88
N SER A 374 2.56 2.41 -10.94
CA SER A 374 2.68 3.58 -11.83
C SER A 374 3.78 4.54 -11.37
N VAL A 375 3.90 4.82 -10.06
CA VAL A 375 4.97 5.64 -9.49
C VAL A 375 6.34 5.00 -9.76
N MET A 376 6.50 3.68 -9.61
CA MET A 376 7.77 3.02 -9.98
C MET A 376 8.12 3.19 -11.46
N GLY A 377 7.15 3.05 -12.36
CA GLY A 377 7.36 3.29 -13.79
C GLY A 377 7.73 4.74 -14.10
N LEU A 378 7.05 5.69 -13.45
CA LEU A 378 7.26 7.13 -13.64
C LEU A 378 8.60 7.60 -13.05
N VAL A 379 9.02 7.09 -11.88
CA VAL A 379 10.35 7.33 -11.30
C VAL A 379 11.43 6.72 -12.18
N SER A 380 11.24 5.48 -12.67
CA SER A 380 12.18 4.85 -13.62
C SER A 380 12.35 5.70 -14.90
N MET A 381 11.25 6.23 -15.45
CA MET A 381 11.29 7.13 -16.60
C MET A 381 11.97 8.47 -16.27
N ALA A 382 11.78 9.02 -15.06
CA ALA A 382 12.51 10.21 -14.61
C ALA A 382 14.03 9.96 -14.50
N TYR A 383 14.45 8.77 -14.04
CA TYR A 383 15.86 8.37 -13.96
C TYR A 383 16.48 8.13 -15.34
N ILE A 384 15.75 7.53 -16.29
CA ILE A 384 16.19 7.43 -17.71
C ILE A 384 16.37 8.84 -18.30
N ASN A 385 15.41 9.73 -18.08
CA ASN A 385 15.47 11.12 -18.54
C ASN A 385 16.67 11.87 -17.94
N MET A 386 16.95 11.69 -16.65
CA MET A 386 18.14 12.23 -15.98
C MET A 386 19.43 11.65 -16.58
N GLY A 387 19.49 10.33 -16.81
CA GLY A 387 20.63 9.70 -17.50
C GLY A 387 20.88 10.27 -18.90
N CYS A 388 19.84 10.68 -19.62
CA CYS A 388 19.95 11.37 -20.90
C CYS A 388 20.47 12.83 -20.79
N THR A 389 20.22 13.56 -19.71
CA THR A 389 20.75 14.94 -19.56
C THR A 389 22.26 14.95 -19.28
N LEU A 390 22.80 13.93 -18.58
CA LEU A 390 24.21 13.83 -18.19
C LEU A 390 25.17 13.99 -19.37
N ASP A 391 25.99 15.04 -19.37
CA ASP A 391 27.05 15.23 -20.35
C ASP A 391 28.41 14.83 -19.76
N LEU A 392 28.97 13.74 -20.27
CA LEU A 392 30.25 13.18 -19.81
C LEU A 392 31.43 14.14 -20.02
N SER A 393 31.34 15.07 -20.98
CA SER A 393 32.36 16.11 -21.18
C SER A 393 32.29 17.18 -20.10
N VAL A 394 31.08 17.58 -19.69
CA VAL A 394 30.86 18.54 -18.59
C VAL A 394 31.28 17.93 -17.26
N ILE A 395 30.95 16.66 -17.00
CA ILE A 395 31.39 15.94 -15.79
C ILE A 395 32.93 15.90 -15.73
N LYS A 396 33.60 15.54 -16.84
CA LYS A 396 35.07 15.57 -16.92
C LYS A 396 35.64 16.98 -16.70
N GLY A 397 34.97 18.01 -17.19
CA GLY A 397 35.34 19.42 -16.96
C GLY A 397 35.22 19.84 -15.48
N SER A 398 34.12 19.48 -14.82
CA SER A 398 33.89 19.81 -13.41
C SER A 398 34.85 19.08 -12.46
N LEU A 399 35.30 17.87 -12.80
CA LEU A 399 36.35 17.15 -12.06
C LEU A 399 37.71 17.86 -12.09
N ILE A 400 37.96 18.77 -13.04
CA ILE A 400 39.18 19.60 -13.11
C ILE A 400 39.09 20.81 -12.14
N LYS A 401 37.88 21.19 -11.71
CA LYS A 401 37.65 22.24 -10.69
C LYS A 401 36.78 21.70 -9.53
N PRO A 402 37.27 20.70 -8.78
CA PRO A 402 36.42 19.89 -7.90
C PRO A 402 35.95 20.61 -6.63
N PHE A 403 36.46 21.80 -6.30
CA PHE A 403 36.18 22.46 -5.02
C PHE A 403 34.69 22.82 -4.82
N ALA A 404 34.01 23.35 -5.84
CA ALA A 404 32.56 23.62 -5.75
C ALA A 404 31.71 22.33 -5.66
N PRO A 405 31.92 21.30 -6.53
CA PRO A 405 31.26 20.01 -6.36
C PRO A 405 31.52 19.33 -4.99
N ALA A 406 32.75 19.42 -4.47
CA ALA A 406 33.10 18.84 -3.17
C ALA A 406 32.38 19.53 -2.00
N VAL A 407 32.21 20.85 -2.06
CA VAL A 407 31.45 21.63 -1.08
C VAL A 407 29.96 21.31 -1.13
N GLY A 408 29.40 21.10 -2.34
CA GLY A 408 28.05 20.57 -2.50
C GLY A 408 27.89 19.17 -1.90
N LEU A 409 28.81 18.24 -2.20
CA LEU A 409 28.79 16.88 -1.66
C LEU A 409 28.96 16.83 -0.13
N LEU A 410 29.81 17.67 0.44
CA LEU A 410 29.98 17.79 1.89
C LEU A 410 28.69 18.32 2.55
N SER A 411 28.04 19.31 1.95
CA SER A 411 26.75 19.81 2.43
C SER A 411 25.67 18.72 2.34
N GLN A 412 25.63 17.98 1.23
CA GLN A 412 24.65 16.93 0.97
C GLN A 412 24.81 15.67 1.83
N TYR A 413 26.05 15.24 2.11
CA TYR A 413 26.32 13.96 2.79
C TYR A 413 26.99 14.07 4.15
N PHE A 414 27.20 15.28 4.67
CA PHE A 414 27.58 15.50 6.07
C PHE A 414 26.57 16.39 6.78
N PHE A 415 26.25 17.57 6.25
CA PHE A 415 25.29 18.48 6.92
C PHE A 415 23.86 17.93 6.89
N MET A 416 23.31 17.58 5.72
CA MET A 416 21.90 17.16 5.63
C MET A 416 21.54 15.89 6.44
N PRO A 417 22.37 14.84 6.53
CA PRO A 417 22.14 13.69 7.41
C PRO A 417 22.20 14.04 8.91
N LEU A 418 23.13 14.91 9.32
CA LEU A 418 23.25 15.34 10.72
C LEU A 418 22.08 16.27 11.12
N ALA A 419 21.68 17.17 10.20
CA ALA A 419 20.53 18.04 10.38
C ALA A 419 19.23 17.22 10.45
N SER A 420 19.01 16.27 9.54
CA SER A 420 17.80 15.44 9.57
C SER A 420 17.74 14.55 10.81
N PHE A 421 18.86 14.00 11.27
CA PHE A 421 18.94 13.23 12.52
C PHE A 421 18.64 14.10 13.76
N GLY A 422 19.23 15.29 13.85
CA GLY A 422 18.98 16.22 14.96
C GLY A 422 17.54 16.72 15.00
N LEU A 423 16.98 17.10 13.84
CA LEU A 423 15.59 17.50 13.71
C LEU A 423 14.61 16.35 14.01
N ALA A 424 14.96 15.11 13.64
CA ALA A 424 14.12 13.94 13.89
C ALA A 424 13.86 13.75 15.38
N PHE A 425 14.91 13.77 16.20
CA PHE A 425 14.78 13.66 17.66
C PHE A 425 14.25 14.93 18.35
N LEU A 426 14.29 16.07 17.69
CA LEU A 426 13.70 17.33 18.19
C LEU A 426 12.18 17.38 17.98
N PHE A 427 11.67 16.90 16.84
CA PHE A 427 10.27 17.05 16.45
C PHE A 427 9.39 15.82 16.67
N PHE A 428 9.95 14.61 16.67
CA PHE A 428 9.17 13.37 16.69
C PHE A 428 9.55 12.46 17.87
N PRO A 429 8.58 12.04 18.71
CA PRO A 429 8.80 10.94 19.64
C PRO A 429 8.82 9.58 18.93
N GLU A 430 8.06 9.46 17.83
CA GLU A 430 7.78 8.22 17.12
C GLU A 430 8.90 7.86 16.10
N PRO A 431 9.47 6.64 16.13
CA PRO A 431 10.60 6.26 15.27
C PRO A 431 10.36 6.25 13.75
N GLY A 432 9.13 6.05 13.29
CA GLY A 432 8.79 6.05 11.86
C GLY A 432 8.93 7.45 11.25
N PHE A 433 8.37 8.48 11.89
CA PHE A 433 8.62 9.86 11.46
C PHE A 433 10.10 10.27 11.60
N GLN A 434 10.81 9.81 12.64
CA GLN A 434 12.26 10.02 12.78
C GLN A 434 13.02 9.45 11.57
N LEU A 435 12.75 8.19 11.21
CA LEU A 435 13.39 7.50 10.09
C LEU A 435 13.02 8.13 8.74
N GLY A 436 11.76 8.54 8.56
CA GLY A 436 11.27 9.25 7.38
C GLY A 436 12.00 10.57 7.13
N LEU A 437 12.21 11.38 8.18
CA LEU A 437 13.01 12.61 8.07
C LEU A 437 14.49 12.29 7.83
N PHE A 438 15.05 11.34 8.58
CA PHE A 438 16.46 10.98 8.49
C PHE A 438 16.86 10.55 7.07
N VAL A 439 16.12 9.59 6.49
CA VAL A 439 16.33 9.09 5.11
C VAL A 439 16.06 10.18 4.06
N THR A 440 15.15 11.13 4.32
CA THR A 440 14.97 12.31 3.46
C THR A 440 16.24 13.18 3.42
N GLY A 441 16.93 13.38 4.54
CA GLY A 441 18.22 14.10 4.58
C GLY A 441 19.44 13.28 4.13
N CYS A 442 19.33 11.94 4.06
CA CYS A 442 20.37 11.06 3.53
C CYS A 442 20.23 10.79 2.01
N SER A 443 19.22 11.36 1.36
CA SER A 443 18.97 11.22 -0.07
C SER A 443 19.97 12.01 -0.92
N PRO A 444 20.13 11.72 -2.23
CA PRO A 444 20.88 12.58 -3.14
C PRO A 444 20.14 13.87 -3.47
N GLY A 445 20.80 14.78 -4.19
CA GLY A 445 20.16 15.97 -4.76
C GLY A 445 19.00 15.58 -5.68
N GLY A 446 17.88 16.30 -5.59
CA GLY A 446 16.71 16.07 -6.43
C GLY A 446 16.83 16.76 -7.78
N GLY A 447 16.53 16.06 -8.88
CA GLY A 447 16.70 16.59 -10.25
C GLY A 447 15.96 17.90 -10.58
N ALA A 448 15.01 18.32 -9.74
CA ALA A 448 14.38 19.65 -9.77
C ALA A 448 15.35 20.81 -9.50
N SER A 449 16.51 20.57 -8.84
CA SER A 449 17.54 21.59 -8.60
C SER A 449 17.98 22.26 -9.89
N ASN A 450 18.19 21.48 -10.95
CA ASN A 450 18.54 21.95 -12.28
C ASN A 450 17.55 22.97 -12.86
N ILE A 451 16.25 22.83 -12.56
CA ILE A 451 15.21 23.76 -13.00
C ILE A 451 15.28 25.06 -12.18
N TRP A 452 15.38 24.94 -10.85
CA TRP A 452 15.44 26.10 -9.96
C TRP A 452 16.75 26.90 -10.08
N THR A 453 17.90 26.24 -10.18
CA THR A 453 19.21 26.87 -10.44
C THR A 453 19.20 27.64 -11.76
N TYR A 454 18.53 27.13 -12.80
CA TYR A 454 18.33 27.88 -14.05
C TYR A 454 17.37 29.08 -13.86
N MET A 455 16.22 28.89 -13.20
CA MET A 455 15.24 29.97 -12.97
C MET A 455 15.75 31.09 -12.06
N LEU A 456 16.71 30.80 -11.19
CA LEU A 456 17.35 31.75 -10.27
C LEU A 456 18.75 32.19 -10.76
N GLU A 457 19.07 31.94 -12.04
CA GLU A 457 20.27 32.41 -12.75
C GLU A 457 21.63 31.96 -12.19
N GLY A 458 21.63 30.87 -11.42
CA GLY A 458 22.81 30.18 -10.89
C GLY A 458 23.56 29.34 -11.93
N ASN A 459 24.60 28.64 -11.49
CA ASN A 459 25.43 27.80 -12.35
C ASN A 459 24.78 26.43 -12.61
N LEU A 460 24.02 26.33 -13.70
CA LEU A 460 23.35 25.10 -14.14
C LEU A 460 24.32 23.92 -14.35
N ASN A 461 25.50 24.16 -14.93
CA ASN A 461 26.49 23.10 -15.17
C ASN A 461 27.02 22.50 -13.86
N LEU A 462 27.18 23.36 -12.83
CA LEU A 462 27.55 22.93 -11.48
C LEU A 462 26.41 22.13 -10.83
N SER A 463 25.15 22.58 -10.90
CA SER A 463 23.99 21.79 -10.41
C SER A 463 23.96 20.39 -11.05
N ILE A 464 23.96 20.29 -12.39
CA ILE A 464 23.92 19.00 -13.10
C ILE A 464 25.06 18.07 -12.66
N THR A 465 26.25 18.63 -12.43
CA THR A 465 27.39 17.88 -11.90
C THR A 465 27.13 17.37 -10.48
N MET A 466 26.65 18.24 -9.58
CA MET A 466 26.42 17.89 -8.17
C MET A 466 25.26 16.90 -8.02
N THR A 467 24.16 17.04 -8.77
CA THR A 467 23.06 16.06 -8.74
C THR A 467 23.55 14.69 -9.21
N PHE A 468 24.41 14.65 -10.25
CA PHE A 468 24.97 13.41 -10.75
C PHE A 468 25.92 12.72 -9.76
N ILE A 469 26.93 13.44 -9.26
CA ILE A 469 27.91 12.84 -8.35
C ILE A 469 27.23 12.49 -7.02
N SER A 470 26.29 13.30 -6.52
CA SER A 470 25.53 12.94 -5.32
C SER A 470 24.69 11.68 -5.54
N THR A 471 23.98 11.56 -6.68
CA THR A 471 23.25 10.33 -7.02
C THR A 471 24.17 9.09 -7.06
N LEU A 472 25.41 9.20 -7.55
CA LEU A 472 26.38 8.09 -7.48
C LEU A 472 26.88 7.82 -6.05
N VAL A 473 27.12 8.85 -5.25
CA VAL A 473 27.59 8.72 -3.86
C VAL A 473 26.50 8.14 -2.94
N ALA A 474 25.22 8.35 -3.26
CA ALA A 474 24.08 7.80 -2.53
C ALA A 474 24.17 6.29 -2.27
N PHE A 475 24.70 5.52 -3.25
CA PHE A 475 24.80 4.07 -3.19
C PHE A 475 25.75 3.56 -2.09
N VAL A 476 26.65 4.41 -1.59
CA VAL A 476 27.52 4.11 -0.44
C VAL A 476 27.09 4.92 0.78
N ALA A 477 26.84 6.22 0.61
CA ALA A 477 26.54 7.14 1.70
C ALA A 477 25.20 6.84 2.40
N LEU A 478 24.15 6.50 1.65
CA LEU A 478 22.83 6.27 2.24
C LEU A 478 22.83 4.98 3.10
N PRO A 479 23.33 3.82 2.62
CA PRO A 479 23.54 2.64 3.48
C PRO A 479 24.49 2.91 4.66
N ALA A 480 25.55 3.70 4.48
CA ALA A 480 26.50 4.02 5.56
C ALA A 480 25.87 4.91 6.67
N TRP A 481 25.00 5.86 6.31
CA TRP A 481 24.26 6.66 7.28
C TRP A 481 23.17 5.85 8.01
N ILE A 482 22.51 4.91 7.33
CA ILE A 482 21.61 3.95 7.99
C ILE A 482 22.38 3.00 8.91
N PHE A 483 23.56 2.52 8.50
CA PHE A 483 24.41 1.65 9.32
C PHE A 483 25.03 2.36 10.53
N SER A 484 25.22 3.67 10.48
CA SER A 484 25.76 4.46 11.60
C SER A 484 24.64 5.05 12.46
N LEU A 485 24.21 6.27 12.18
CA LEU A 485 23.19 6.96 12.97
C LEU A 485 21.81 6.31 12.88
N GLY A 486 21.46 5.69 11.74
CA GLY A 486 20.19 4.99 11.57
C GLY A 486 19.96 3.88 12.59
N GLN A 487 21.01 3.18 13.04
CA GLN A 487 20.89 2.14 14.08
C GLN A 487 20.22 2.66 15.36
N ILE A 488 20.45 3.93 15.74
CA ILE A 488 19.86 4.53 16.95
C ILE A 488 18.32 4.64 16.83
N ILE A 489 17.80 4.85 15.61
CA ILE A 489 16.35 4.91 15.33
C ILE A 489 15.79 3.48 15.24
N PHE A 490 16.46 2.57 14.52
CA PHE A 490 16.02 1.17 14.37
C PHE A 490 16.03 0.37 15.68
N ILE A 491 16.98 0.62 16.58
CA ILE A 491 17.01 0.02 17.93
C ILE A 491 15.79 0.50 18.74
N LYS A 492 15.40 1.78 18.63
CA LYS A 492 14.20 2.32 19.30
C LYS A 492 12.90 1.70 18.78
N SER A 493 12.78 1.43 17.48
CA SER A 493 11.62 0.72 16.90
C SER A 493 11.68 -0.81 17.02
N ARG A 494 12.77 -1.38 17.58
CA ARG A 494 13.02 -2.84 17.63
C ARG A 494 13.05 -3.51 16.24
N LEU A 495 13.28 -2.74 15.18
CA LEU A 495 13.29 -3.23 13.80
C LEU A 495 14.69 -3.71 13.40
N VAL A 496 14.76 -4.88 12.73
CA VAL A 496 15.99 -5.32 12.05
C VAL A 496 16.18 -4.50 10.78
N ILE A 497 17.37 -3.93 10.59
CA ILE A 497 17.65 -3.10 9.41
C ILE A 497 17.67 -3.97 8.14
N PRO A 498 16.82 -3.68 7.14
CA PRO A 498 16.67 -4.49 5.93
C PRO A 498 17.74 -4.18 4.87
N TYR A 499 19.02 -4.32 5.24
CA TYR A 499 20.17 -4.01 4.35
C TYR A 499 20.09 -4.65 2.95
N PRO A 500 19.64 -5.92 2.77
CA PRO A 500 19.48 -6.51 1.44
C PRO A 500 18.45 -5.76 0.57
N ASN A 501 17.31 -5.37 1.16
CA ASN A 501 16.27 -4.62 0.44
C ASN A 501 16.75 -3.21 0.11
N ILE A 502 17.44 -2.55 1.05
CA ILE A 502 18.04 -1.21 0.84
C ILE A 502 19.02 -1.27 -0.34
N GLY A 503 19.92 -2.25 -0.37
CA GLY A 503 20.86 -2.45 -1.48
C GLY A 503 20.17 -2.79 -2.80
N TYR A 504 19.14 -3.64 -2.77
CA TYR A 504 18.36 -4.03 -3.97
C TYR A 504 17.59 -2.85 -4.57
N VAL A 505 16.89 -2.06 -3.76
CA VAL A 505 16.14 -0.88 -4.21
C VAL A 505 17.08 0.20 -4.76
N LEU A 506 18.21 0.43 -4.10
CA LEU A 506 19.25 1.33 -4.59
C LEU A 506 19.83 0.86 -5.93
N PHE A 507 20.12 -0.44 -6.10
CA PHE A 507 20.53 -1.02 -7.38
C PHE A 507 19.47 -0.87 -8.46
N LEU A 508 18.18 -1.08 -8.12
CA LEU A 508 17.05 -0.92 -9.04
C LEU A 508 16.92 0.52 -9.57
N LEU A 509 17.38 1.52 -8.81
CA LEU A 509 17.45 2.93 -9.26
C LEU A 509 18.69 3.24 -10.13
N ILE A 510 19.78 2.47 -10.05
CA ILE A 510 20.93 2.59 -10.96
C ILE A 510 20.51 2.23 -12.39
N VAL A 511 19.83 1.08 -12.56
CA VAL A 511 19.47 0.51 -13.86
C VAL A 511 18.84 1.52 -14.84
N PRO A 512 17.75 2.27 -14.49
CA PRO A 512 17.16 3.26 -15.37
C PRO A 512 18.12 4.43 -15.70
N MET A 513 18.92 4.90 -14.74
CA MET A 513 19.90 5.97 -15.02
C MET A 513 20.99 5.49 -15.98
N SER A 514 21.51 4.27 -15.80
CA SER A 514 22.47 3.64 -16.71
C SER A 514 21.87 3.47 -18.11
N VAL A 515 20.62 3.02 -18.23
CA VAL A 515 19.90 2.97 -19.51
C VAL A 515 19.80 4.35 -20.16
N GLY A 516 19.52 5.41 -19.40
CA GLY A 516 19.53 6.79 -19.91
C GLY A 516 20.88 7.24 -20.49
N VAL A 517 21.99 6.91 -19.81
CA VAL A 517 23.36 7.19 -20.29
C VAL A 517 23.69 6.39 -21.55
N LEU A 518 23.28 5.11 -21.60
CA LEU A 518 23.47 4.25 -22.77
C LEU A 518 22.66 4.76 -23.97
N ILE A 519 21.40 5.18 -23.77
CA ILE A 519 20.56 5.81 -24.81
C ILE A 519 21.25 7.08 -25.33
N LYS A 520 21.82 7.93 -24.46
CA LYS A 520 22.58 9.11 -24.91
C LYS A 520 23.80 8.75 -25.76
N ARG A 521 24.53 7.69 -25.38
CA ARG A 521 25.75 7.25 -26.06
C ARG A 521 25.49 6.58 -27.42
N TYR A 522 24.47 5.74 -27.53
CA TYR A 522 24.21 4.93 -28.72
C TYR A 522 23.06 5.45 -29.60
N ILE A 523 22.06 6.14 -29.04
CA ILE A 523 20.88 6.63 -29.76
C ILE A 523 20.63 8.12 -29.43
N PRO A 524 21.55 9.03 -29.80
CA PRO A 524 21.45 10.45 -29.43
C PRO A 524 20.23 11.18 -30.03
N SER A 525 19.58 10.61 -31.06
CA SER A 525 18.29 11.06 -31.57
C SER A 525 17.16 10.84 -30.55
N LEU A 526 17.07 9.65 -29.96
CA LEU A 526 16.10 9.32 -28.91
C LEU A 526 16.35 10.13 -27.64
N ALA A 527 17.62 10.29 -27.23
CA ALA A 527 17.97 11.12 -26.08
C ALA A 527 17.47 12.58 -26.24
N LYS A 528 17.56 13.18 -27.43
CA LYS A 528 17.01 14.53 -27.70
C LYS A 528 15.49 14.60 -27.56
N ILE A 529 14.78 13.52 -27.90
CA ILE A 529 13.31 13.43 -27.72
C ILE A 529 12.97 13.30 -26.24
N LEU A 530 13.62 12.40 -25.51
CA LEU A 530 13.44 12.20 -24.07
C LEU A 530 13.72 13.48 -23.27
N ILE A 531 14.84 14.16 -23.52
CA ILE A 531 15.19 15.44 -22.88
C ILE A 531 14.12 16.52 -23.16
N ARG A 532 13.57 16.59 -24.38
CA ARG A 532 12.47 17.51 -24.72
C ARG A 532 11.18 17.16 -23.96
N LEU A 533 10.94 15.89 -23.68
CA LEU A 533 9.76 15.42 -22.96
C LEU A 533 9.81 15.72 -21.45
N ILE A 534 10.98 15.99 -20.86
CA ILE A 534 11.14 16.23 -19.41
C ILE A 534 10.16 17.27 -18.88
N ARG A 535 10.02 18.44 -19.53
CA ARG A 535 9.15 19.51 -19.02
C ARG A 535 7.66 19.12 -18.94
N PRO A 536 6.99 18.66 -20.02
CA PRO A 536 5.61 18.19 -19.91
C PRO A 536 5.49 16.94 -19.03
N PHE A 537 6.47 16.01 -19.07
CA PHE A 537 6.46 14.82 -18.23
C PHE A 537 6.49 15.15 -16.73
N SER A 538 7.38 16.03 -16.28
CA SER A 538 7.45 16.45 -14.88
C SER A 538 6.19 17.18 -14.42
N ALA A 539 5.53 17.96 -15.30
CA ALA A 539 4.25 18.59 -14.97
C ALA A 539 3.11 17.57 -14.84
N ILE A 540 3.01 16.61 -15.77
CA ILE A 540 2.04 15.51 -15.71
C ILE A 540 2.27 14.64 -14.48
N LEU A 541 3.53 14.31 -14.18
CA LEU A 541 3.92 13.54 -12.99
C LEU A 541 3.51 14.25 -11.69
N LEU A 542 3.76 15.55 -11.59
CA LEU A 542 3.36 16.36 -10.44
C LEU A 542 1.83 16.33 -10.27
N VAL A 543 1.07 16.62 -11.33
CA VAL A 543 -0.40 16.59 -11.29
C VAL A 543 -0.93 15.18 -10.97
N TYR A 544 -0.31 14.12 -11.49
CA TYR A 544 -0.71 12.74 -11.22
C TYR A 544 -0.51 12.35 -9.75
N ILE A 545 0.65 12.68 -9.17
CA ILE A 545 0.92 12.45 -7.74
C ILE A 545 -0.03 13.28 -6.86
N PHE A 546 -0.27 14.55 -7.19
CA PHE A 546 -1.18 15.41 -6.44
C PHE A 546 -2.67 15.11 -6.62
N THR A 547 -3.09 14.36 -7.66
CA THR A 547 -4.51 14.00 -7.86
C THR A 547 -4.76 12.55 -7.47
N PHE A 548 -4.21 11.61 -8.24
CA PHE A 548 -4.40 10.18 -8.02
C PHE A 548 -3.65 9.68 -6.78
N GLY A 549 -2.46 10.23 -6.49
CA GLY A 549 -1.71 9.89 -5.27
C GLY A 549 -2.41 10.35 -3.98
N ILE A 550 -2.99 11.56 -3.97
CA ILE A 550 -3.85 12.02 -2.86
C ILE A 550 -5.05 11.10 -2.69
N TYR A 551 -5.78 10.80 -3.78
CA TYR A 551 -6.98 9.96 -3.74
C TYR A 551 -6.71 8.51 -3.30
N ALA A 552 -5.60 7.91 -3.75
CA ALA A 552 -5.22 6.55 -3.38
C ALA A 552 -4.66 6.42 -1.94
N ASN A 553 -4.19 7.52 -1.33
CA ASN A 553 -3.51 7.53 -0.04
C ASN A 553 -4.12 8.53 0.96
N LEU A 554 -5.45 8.68 0.97
CA LEU A 554 -6.15 9.62 1.87
C LEU A 554 -5.83 9.41 3.36
N TYR A 555 -5.38 8.22 3.77
CA TYR A 555 -4.93 7.94 5.14
C TYR A 555 -3.73 8.80 5.56
N ILE A 556 -2.86 9.21 4.62
CA ILE A 556 -1.65 9.99 4.93
C ILE A 556 -2.00 11.36 5.53
N PHE A 557 -3.16 11.93 5.21
CA PHE A 557 -3.58 13.22 5.77
C PHE A 557 -3.81 13.19 7.28
N PHE A 558 -4.08 12.02 7.87
CA PHE A 558 -4.14 11.84 9.32
C PHE A 558 -2.73 11.79 9.96
N LEU A 559 -1.69 11.46 9.19
CA LEU A 559 -0.28 11.51 9.60
C LEU A 559 0.33 12.91 9.45
N LEU A 560 -0.27 13.81 8.68
CA LEU A 560 0.27 15.15 8.39
C LEU A 560 0.02 16.16 9.53
N THR A 561 0.64 15.92 10.69
CA THR A 561 0.60 16.86 11.81
C THR A 561 1.38 18.14 11.51
N TRP A 562 1.16 19.20 12.30
CA TRP A 562 1.95 20.42 12.22
C TRP A 562 3.44 20.20 12.50
N GLN A 563 3.82 19.18 13.30
CA GLN A 563 5.21 18.80 13.50
C GLN A 563 5.82 18.22 12.20
N VAL A 564 5.07 17.40 11.46
CA VAL A 564 5.52 16.85 10.17
C VAL A 564 5.77 17.96 9.15
N VAL A 565 4.86 18.95 9.08
CA VAL A 565 5.04 20.15 8.25
C VAL A 565 6.29 20.93 8.68
N LEU A 566 6.40 21.25 9.96
CA LEU A 566 7.47 22.10 10.47
C LEU A 566 8.86 21.45 10.37
N ALA A 567 8.99 20.16 10.71
CA ALA A 567 10.25 19.43 10.62
C ALA A 567 10.75 19.31 9.16
N ALA A 568 9.83 19.02 8.22
CA ALA A 568 10.15 18.98 6.79
C ALA A 568 10.58 20.35 6.26
N MET A 569 9.88 21.42 6.64
CA MET A 569 10.28 22.80 6.32
C MET A 569 11.66 23.13 6.91
N SER A 570 11.90 22.85 8.19
CA SER A 570 13.16 23.12 8.87
C SER A 570 14.34 22.42 8.20
N LEU A 571 14.22 21.14 7.84
CA LEU A 571 15.30 20.41 7.15
C LEU A 571 15.67 21.09 5.82
N ILE A 572 14.67 21.37 4.99
CA ILE A 572 14.90 21.97 3.66
C ILE A 572 15.44 23.41 3.78
N TRP A 573 14.90 24.21 4.70
CA TRP A 573 15.31 25.60 4.88
C TRP A 573 16.71 25.72 5.48
N LEU A 574 17.07 24.84 6.42
CA LEU A 574 18.45 24.71 6.91
C LEU A 574 19.39 24.22 5.80
N GLY A 575 18.96 23.33 4.91
CA GLY A 575 19.73 22.93 3.73
C GLY A 575 20.05 24.09 2.79
N PHE A 576 19.04 24.86 2.37
CA PHE A 576 19.24 26.08 1.57
C PHE A 576 20.14 27.09 2.28
N GLY A 577 19.90 27.33 3.57
CA GLY A 577 20.65 28.28 4.39
C GLY A 577 22.11 27.89 4.56
N PHE A 578 22.38 26.65 4.98
CA PHE A 578 23.74 26.14 5.17
C PHE A 578 24.53 26.11 3.86
N GLY A 579 23.97 25.52 2.79
CA GLY A 579 24.66 25.44 1.50
C GLY A 579 25.02 26.82 0.95
N GLY A 580 24.11 27.80 1.08
CA GLY A 580 24.36 29.18 0.68
C GLY A 580 25.40 29.90 1.55
N VAL A 581 25.27 29.84 2.88
CA VAL A 581 26.21 30.50 3.81
C VAL A 581 27.59 29.87 3.72
N PHE A 582 27.70 28.54 3.66
CA PHE A 582 28.98 27.84 3.57
C PHE A 582 29.70 28.15 2.25
N ALA A 583 28.99 28.15 1.12
CA ALA A 583 29.58 28.56 -0.16
C ALA A 583 29.97 30.05 -0.18
N TYR A 584 29.18 30.93 0.46
CA TYR A 584 29.51 32.35 0.58
C TYR A 584 30.76 32.60 1.44
N LEU A 585 30.91 31.92 2.58
CA LEU A 585 32.09 31.99 3.44
C LEU A 585 33.36 31.49 2.74
N LEU A 586 33.22 30.47 1.88
CA LEU A 586 34.28 29.98 0.98
C LEU A 586 34.52 30.88 -0.25
N LYS A 587 33.86 32.05 -0.32
CA LYS A 587 34.03 33.09 -1.35
C LYS A 587 33.77 32.63 -2.80
N PHE A 588 32.87 31.67 -3.00
CA PHE A 588 32.45 31.29 -4.34
C PHE A 588 31.70 32.43 -5.05
N PRO A 589 31.74 32.48 -6.41
CA PRO A 589 30.91 33.40 -7.19
C PRO A 589 29.41 33.21 -6.88
N THR A 590 28.63 34.29 -6.93
CA THR A 590 27.19 34.27 -6.57
C THR A 590 26.39 33.18 -7.29
N LYS A 591 26.72 32.88 -8.56
CA LYS A 591 26.07 31.82 -9.34
C LYS A 591 26.34 30.41 -8.81
N ASP A 592 27.53 30.19 -8.26
CA ASP A 592 27.93 28.91 -7.67
C ASP A 592 27.35 28.79 -6.25
N VAL A 593 27.31 29.89 -5.48
CA VAL A 593 26.60 29.96 -4.19
C VAL A 593 25.12 29.62 -4.34
N ILE A 594 24.45 30.18 -5.35
CA ILE A 594 23.04 29.85 -5.67
C ILE A 594 22.89 28.37 -6.02
N ALA A 595 23.77 27.80 -6.84
CA ALA A 595 23.70 26.39 -7.20
C ALA A 595 23.92 25.46 -5.99
N ILE A 596 24.93 25.73 -5.14
CA ILE A 596 25.23 24.90 -3.95
C ILE A 596 24.10 25.00 -2.91
N ALA A 597 23.53 26.20 -2.70
CA ALA A 597 22.37 26.38 -1.83
C ALA A 597 21.18 25.54 -2.31
N ILE A 598 20.80 25.70 -3.59
CA ILE A 598 19.65 25.01 -4.19
C ILE A 598 19.82 23.50 -4.16
N GLU A 599 21.02 23.00 -4.47
CA GLU A 599 21.31 21.56 -4.47
C GLU A 599 21.24 20.95 -3.06
N THR A 600 21.73 21.67 -2.03
CA THR A 600 21.70 21.18 -0.63
C THR A 600 20.28 21.10 -0.08
N GLY A 601 19.42 22.07 -0.41
CA GLY A 601 18.02 22.10 0.06
C GLY A 601 17.07 21.19 -0.73
N ILE A 602 17.33 20.93 -2.02
CA ILE A 602 16.48 20.07 -2.86
C ILE A 602 16.90 18.61 -2.72
N GLN A 603 16.19 17.89 -1.86
CA GLN A 603 16.37 16.46 -1.64
C GLN A 603 15.60 15.61 -2.68
N ASN A 604 16.14 14.47 -3.05
CA ASN A 604 15.47 13.51 -3.94
C ASN A 604 14.47 12.65 -3.14
N THR A 605 13.35 13.25 -2.73
CA THR A 605 12.31 12.58 -1.92
C THR A 605 11.76 11.32 -2.56
N GLY A 606 11.82 11.18 -3.89
CA GLY A 606 11.49 9.94 -4.60
C GLY A 606 12.37 8.76 -4.21
N VAL A 607 13.67 8.98 -3.90
CA VAL A 607 14.55 7.94 -3.35
C VAL A 607 14.07 7.53 -1.97
N ALA A 608 13.83 8.49 -1.07
CA ALA A 608 13.33 8.20 0.28
C ALA A 608 12.01 7.42 0.24
N ILE A 609 11.04 7.85 -0.57
CA ILE A 609 9.72 7.20 -0.72
C ILE A 609 9.87 5.74 -1.19
N VAL A 610 10.59 5.51 -2.28
CA VAL A 610 10.76 4.15 -2.84
C VAL A 610 11.59 3.28 -1.89
N LEU A 611 12.64 3.82 -1.27
CA LEU A 611 13.46 3.08 -0.32
C LEU A 611 12.66 2.65 0.91
N LEU A 612 11.94 3.56 1.55
CA LEU A 612 11.18 3.29 2.77
C LEU A 612 10.05 2.28 2.48
N ARG A 613 9.25 2.49 1.43
CA ARG A 613 8.09 1.65 1.10
C ARG A 613 8.43 0.21 0.71
N PHE A 614 9.61 -0.04 0.11
CA PHE A 614 10.04 -1.39 -0.29
C PHE A 614 11.08 -2.05 0.63
N SER A 615 11.70 -1.29 1.54
CA SER A 615 12.63 -1.85 2.52
C SER A 615 11.93 -2.28 3.81
N LEU A 616 10.94 -1.52 4.27
CA LEU A 616 10.27 -1.73 5.55
C LEU A 616 8.99 -2.59 5.42
N PRO A 617 8.57 -3.29 6.47
CA PRO A 617 7.23 -3.85 6.56
C PRO A 617 6.18 -2.76 6.86
N GLN A 618 4.91 -3.03 6.63
CA GLN A 618 3.84 -2.28 7.30
C GLN A 618 3.87 -2.58 8.82
N PRO A 619 3.47 -1.62 9.69
CA PRO A 619 2.98 -0.27 9.36
C PRO A 619 4.09 0.78 9.17
N ASP A 620 5.34 0.46 9.50
CA ASP A 620 6.48 1.39 9.44
C ASP A 620 6.69 1.98 8.02
N ALA A 621 6.49 1.16 7.00
CA ALA A 621 6.52 1.55 5.58
C ALA A 621 5.47 2.60 5.17
N ASP A 622 4.41 2.78 5.94
CA ASP A 622 3.36 3.78 5.70
C ASP A 622 3.60 5.04 6.54
N LEU A 623 3.93 4.87 7.84
CA LEU A 623 4.27 5.97 8.76
C LEU A 623 5.43 6.83 8.23
N THR A 624 6.51 6.16 7.79
CA THR A 624 7.74 6.81 7.32
C THR A 624 7.56 7.67 6.07
N LEU A 625 6.49 7.49 5.28
CA LEU A 625 6.25 8.21 4.03
C LEU A 625 5.69 9.63 4.20
N ALA A 626 5.04 9.92 5.33
CA ALA A 626 4.42 11.23 5.57
C ALA A 626 5.43 12.38 5.46
N VAL A 627 6.65 12.20 5.99
CA VAL A 627 7.70 13.22 6.00
C VAL A 627 8.32 13.46 4.60
N PRO A 628 8.77 12.45 3.83
CA PRO A 628 9.20 12.63 2.44
C PRO A 628 8.16 13.30 1.53
N ILE A 629 6.88 12.94 1.68
CA ILE A 629 5.78 13.52 0.89
C ILE A 629 5.56 15.00 1.27
N MET A 630 5.52 15.31 2.56
CA MET A 630 5.44 16.70 3.03
C MET A 630 6.66 17.53 2.58
N ALA A 631 7.87 16.98 2.70
CA ALA A 631 9.11 17.60 2.22
C ALA A 631 9.00 17.97 0.73
N SER A 632 8.52 17.07 -0.12
CA SER A 632 8.32 17.35 -1.56
C SER A 632 7.32 18.49 -1.83
N THR A 633 6.36 18.70 -0.92
CA THR A 633 5.31 19.72 -1.04
C THR A 633 5.81 21.10 -0.59
N VAL A 634 6.60 21.17 0.49
CA VAL A 634 7.10 22.45 1.04
C VAL A 634 8.39 22.94 0.35
N MET A 635 9.15 22.05 -0.27
CA MET A 635 10.42 22.36 -0.97
C MET A 635 10.35 23.46 -2.04
N PRO A 636 9.36 23.51 -2.96
CA PRO A 636 9.29 24.58 -3.96
C PRO A 636 8.92 25.96 -3.39
N ILE A 637 8.33 26.03 -2.19
CA ILE A 637 7.76 27.27 -1.63
C ILE A 637 8.80 28.41 -1.49
N PRO A 638 9.94 28.26 -0.78
CA PRO A 638 10.90 29.35 -0.63
C PRO A 638 11.49 29.81 -1.97
N LEU A 639 11.73 28.87 -2.90
CA LEU A 639 12.28 29.17 -4.21
C LEU A 639 11.27 29.89 -5.11
N ALA A 640 9.99 29.53 -5.03
CA ALA A 640 8.90 30.25 -5.68
C ALA A 640 8.77 31.69 -5.14
N VAL A 641 8.88 31.89 -3.82
CA VAL A 641 8.86 33.24 -3.20
C VAL A 641 10.03 34.09 -3.69
N VAL A 642 11.25 33.55 -3.71
CA VAL A 642 12.44 34.26 -4.24
C VAL A 642 12.28 34.57 -5.74
N TYR A 643 11.79 33.63 -6.54
CA TYR A 643 11.53 33.85 -7.96
C TYR A 643 10.47 34.93 -8.21
N MET A 644 9.35 34.89 -7.50
CA MET A 644 8.30 35.92 -7.60
C MET A 644 8.82 37.30 -7.18
N TYR A 645 9.63 37.38 -6.12
CA TYR A 645 10.30 38.62 -5.73
C TYR A 645 11.25 39.15 -6.82
N GLN A 646 12.04 38.29 -7.45
CA GLN A 646 12.90 38.67 -8.58
C GLN A 646 12.09 39.18 -9.77
N VAL A 647 10.98 38.53 -10.13
CA VAL A 647 10.08 38.97 -11.22
C VAL A 647 9.48 40.34 -10.90
N ILE A 648 8.93 40.53 -9.69
CA ILE A 648 8.37 41.83 -9.25
C ILE A 648 9.43 42.93 -9.30
N MET A 649 10.67 42.64 -8.89
CA MET A 649 11.77 43.61 -8.93
C MET A 649 12.30 43.89 -10.34
N ARG A 650 12.23 42.95 -11.29
CA ARG A 650 12.51 43.19 -12.72
C ARG A 650 11.48 44.14 -13.31
N CYS A 651 10.19 43.86 -13.17
CA CYS A 651 9.12 44.74 -13.66
C CYS A 651 9.17 46.14 -13.01
N ARG A 652 9.50 46.23 -11.70
CA ARG A 652 9.71 47.53 -11.03
C ARG A 652 10.94 48.29 -11.52
N ARG A 653 12.02 47.60 -11.92
CA ARG A 653 13.18 48.23 -12.56
C ARG A 653 12.84 48.72 -13.96
N GLU A 654 12.28 47.87 -14.82
CA GLU A 654 11.88 48.21 -16.18
C GLU A 654 10.88 49.37 -16.23
N GLY A 655 9.89 49.38 -15.32
CA GLY A 655 8.98 50.52 -15.15
C GLY A 655 9.70 51.82 -14.77
N LYS A 656 10.71 51.76 -13.89
CA LYS A 656 11.55 52.93 -13.56
C LYS A 656 12.44 53.36 -14.71
N THR A 657 13.02 52.44 -15.48
CA THR A 657 13.84 52.79 -16.66
C THR A 657 13.00 53.50 -17.71
N ASN A 658 11.80 52.98 -18.03
CA ASN A 658 10.89 53.59 -19.00
C ASN A 658 10.43 54.99 -18.57
N ILE A 659 10.24 55.24 -17.28
CA ILE A 659 9.95 56.57 -16.74
C ILE A 659 11.21 57.47 -16.82
N GLY A 660 12.38 56.96 -16.46
CA GLY A 660 13.65 57.72 -16.50
C GLY A 660 14.00 58.21 -17.91
N THR A 661 13.87 57.35 -18.93
CA THR A 661 14.06 57.73 -20.33
C THR A 661 13.07 58.80 -20.79
N LEU A 662 11.84 58.82 -20.25
CA LEU A 662 10.83 59.84 -20.55
C LEU A 662 11.18 61.22 -19.96
N TYR A 663 11.91 61.26 -18.83
CA TYR A 663 12.46 62.52 -18.29
C TYR A 663 13.72 62.97 -19.03
N ILE A 664 14.64 62.05 -19.38
CA ILE A 664 15.84 62.39 -20.16
C ILE A 664 15.47 62.93 -21.55
N ALA A 665 14.39 62.41 -22.16
CA ALA A 665 13.83 62.94 -23.41
C ALA A 665 13.14 64.31 -23.29
N ARG A 666 13.07 64.90 -22.09
CA ARG A 666 12.42 66.20 -21.84
C ARG A 666 13.42 67.36 -21.67
N ASP A 667 14.60 67.08 -21.13
CA ASP A 667 15.61 68.07 -20.75
C ASP A 667 16.96 67.85 -21.48
N GLY A 668 17.00 68.01 -22.81
CA GLY A 668 18.27 67.96 -23.55
C GLY A 668 18.21 68.00 -25.08
N ALA A 669 18.75 69.07 -25.66
CA ALA A 669 19.20 69.24 -27.06
C ALA A 669 18.21 68.98 -28.22
N ILE A 670 17.96 70.04 -29.00
CA ILE A 670 17.35 69.95 -30.34
C ILE A 670 18.41 69.45 -31.33
N ALA A 671 18.13 68.33 -32.00
CA ALA A 671 18.81 67.91 -33.23
C ALA A 671 17.75 67.52 -34.28
N ARG A 672 18.04 67.75 -35.57
CA ARG A 672 17.08 67.61 -36.66
C ARG A 672 17.15 66.26 -37.38
N ASP A 673 16.12 66.05 -38.20
CA ASP A 673 15.97 65.07 -39.28
C ASP A 673 15.74 63.61 -38.86
N GLY A 674 14.84 62.96 -39.59
CA GLY A 674 13.99 61.91 -39.03
C GLY A 674 14.10 60.55 -39.69
N VAL A 675 13.93 59.50 -38.89
CA VAL A 675 13.78 58.10 -39.33
C VAL A 675 12.51 57.51 -38.72
N ARG A 676 11.80 56.68 -39.49
CA ARG A 676 10.57 56.00 -39.05
C ARG A 676 10.85 55.05 -37.88
N GLY A 677 10.16 55.25 -36.76
CA GLY A 677 10.10 54.25 -35.69
C GLY A 677 9.31 53.00 -36.12
N GLN A 678 9.89 51.81 -36.03
CA GLN A 678 9.20 50.55 -36.29
C GLN A 678 9.24 49.65 -35.05
N ILE A 679 8.19 49.73 -34.22
CA ILE A 679 8.03 48.91 -33.01
C ILE A 679 7.72 47.47 -33.42
N ARG A 680 8.76 46.62 -33.48
CA ARG A 680 8.63 45.23 -33.94
C ARG A 680 8.39 44.28 -32.77
N MET A 681 7.11 44.03 -32.44
CA MET A 681 6.76 42.87 -31.62
C MET A 681 7.33 41.58 -32.25
N ARG A 682 7.88 40.68 -31.42
CA ARG A 682 8.20 39.31 -31.83
C ARG A 682 7.30 38.30 -31.12
N ARG A 683 6.32 37.77 -31.84
CA ARG A 683 5.83 36.39 -31.63
C ARG A 683 6.39 35.48 -32.74
N CYS A 684 6.15 34.18 -32.59
CA CYS A 684 7.00 33.11 -33.13
C CYS A 684 6.81 32.75 -34.61
N ALA A 685 7.72 31.87 -35.06
CA ALA A 685 7.64 30.93 -36.19
C ALA A 685 8.05 31.42 -37.59
N GLY A 686 8.52 30.46 -38.40
CA GLY A 686 8.85 30.61 -39.83
C GLY A 686 10.34 30.79 -40.14
N GLY A 687 11.01 29.71 -40.59
CA GLY A 687 12.36 29.77 -41.15
C GLY A 687 12.60 28.68 -42.20
N ARG A 688 12.58 29.07 -43.48
CA ARG A 688 12.98 28.32 -44.69
C ARG A 688 13.22 29.34 -45.82
N GLY A 689 14.12 29.04 -46.76
CA GLY A 689 14.65 29.99 -47.77
C GLY A 689 15.81 30.83 -47.19
N GLU A 690 16.98 31.00 -47.82
CA GLU A 690 17.29 31.51 -49.18
C GLU A 690 17.11 33.05 -49.30
N SER A 691 17.99 33.82 -49.95
CA SER A 691 19.40 33.61 -50.36
C SER A 691 20.09 34.96 -50.71
N SER A 692 21.31 34.92 -51.30
CA SER A 692 22.03 35.97 -52.06
C SER A 692 22.57 37.25 -51.38
N MET A 693 23.89 37.43 -51.53
CA MET A 693 24.66 38.65 -51.90
C MET A 693 24.98 39.76 -50.88
N ASP A 694 26.28 39.88 -50.58
CA ASP A 694 27.00 41.11 -50.21
C ASP A 694 27.10 42.10 -51.40
N PRO A 695 27.48 43.38 -51.20
CA PRO A 695 28.93 43.71 -51.27
C PRO A 695 29.45 44.89 -50.42
N PHE A 696 30.59 44.65 -49.73
CA PHE A 696 31.83 45.47 -49.65
C PHE A 696 31.92 46.94 -49.14
N VAL A 697 33.18 47.28 -48.75
CA VAL A 697 33.75 48.57 -48.26
C VAL A 697 33.40 48.85 -46.78
N GLY A 698 34.29 49.11 -45.82
CA GLY A 698 35.62 49.77 -45.75
C GLY A 698 35.55 50.76 -44.56
N GLU A 699 36.56 51.09 -43.75
CA GLU A 699 38.02 50.84 -43.71
C GLU A 699 38.51 50.71 -42.24
N ALA A 700 39.82 50.43 -42.07
CA ALA A 700 40.72 50.72 -40.94
C ALA A 700 40.27 50.57 -39.45
N GLY A 701 41.01 49.91 -38.55
CA GLY A 701 42.22 49.07 -38.69
C GLY A 701 43.33 49.37 -37.67
N GLU A 702 43.89 48.33 -37.04
CA GLU A 702 45.13 48.41 -36.25
C GLU A 702 45.93 47.08 -36.32
N ARG A 703 47.24 47.10 -36.05
CA ARG A 703 48.21 46.00 -36.29
C ARG A 703 48.52 45.25 -34.98
N VAL A 704 48.67 43.93 -34.91
CA VAL A 704 49.44 42.92 -35.67
C VAL A 704 50.93 42.81 -35.26
N LEU A 705 51.23 41.74 -34.52
CA LEU A 705 52.46 40.92 -34.45
C LEU A 705 51.94 39.48 -34.21
N MET A 706 52.13 38.40 -35.00
CA MET A 706 53.15 37.89 -35.95
C MET A 706 54.36 37.18 -35.33
N GLU A 707 54.37 35.85 -35.46
CA GLU A 707 55.52 34.94 -35.59
C GLU A 707 55.12 33.82 -36.62
N ASP A 708 56.05 33.34 -37.45
CA ASP A 708 55.82 32.48 -38.66
C ASP A 708 57.05 31.56 -38.93
N GLU A 709 57.05 30.49 -39.74
CA GLU A 709 56.00 29.82 -40.55
C GLU A 709 55.99 28.30 -40.12
N PRO A 710 56.35 27.23 -40.87
CA PRO A 710 56.26 26.96 -42.31
C PRO A 710 55.39 25.75 -42.73
N ARG A 711 54.92 25.80 -43.98
CA ARG A 711 54.28 24.69 -44.71
C ARG A 711 55.27 23.68 -45.32
N ARG A 712 54.86 22.41 -45.41
CA ARG A 712 55.18 21.35 -46.43
C ARG A 712 54.35 20.09 -46.10
N GLY A 713 54.00 19.16 -47.01
CA GLY A 713 54.09 19.16 -48.48
C GLY A 713 54.15 17.74 -49.09
N ALA A 714 53.15 17.38 -49.92
CA ALA A 714 53.12 16.29 -50.92
C ALA A 714 53.12 14.76 -50.52
N ALA A 715 51.94 14.13 -50.66
CA ALA A 715 51.54 13.09 -51.64
C ALA A 715 52.25 11.70 -51.81
N ASN A 716 51.41 10.71 -52.22
CA ASN A 716 51.70 9.38 -52.83
C ASN A 716 52.37 8.30 -51.95
N ALA A 717 52.30 6.97 -52.19
CA ALA A 717 51.33 6.01 -52.79
C ALA A 717 51.89 4.55 -52.47
N ALA A 718 51.35 3.36 -52.79
CA ALA A 718 50.20 2.84 -53.56
C ALA A 718 49.90 1.36 -53.13
N ALA A 719 49.05 0.62 -53.89
CA ALA A 719 49.00 -0.86 -54.06
C ALA A 719 48.45 -1.77 -52.91
N ASN A 720 47.76 -2.91 -53.15
CA ASN A 720 46.91 -3.36 -54.28
C ASN A 720 45.86 -4.45 -53.82
N PRO A 721 45.25 -5.39 -54.60
CA PRO A 721 43.78 -5.47 -54.71
C PRO A 721 43.09 -6.83 -54.41
N GLY A 722 41.75 -6.85 -54.54
CA GLY A 722 40.89 -8.05 -54.63
C GLY A 722 39.39 -7.67 -54.56
N VAL A 723 38.69 -7.38 -55.66
CA VAL A 723 38.04 -8.31 -56.62
C VAL A 723 36.87 -9.13 -56.04
N HIS A 724 35.64 -8.75 -56.39
CA HIS A 724 34.61 -9.65 -56.96
C HIS A 724 33.52 -8.83 -57.70
N GLN A 725 32.59 -9.50 -58.39
CA GLN A 725 31.85 -8.95 -59.54
C GLN A 725 30.32 -8.81 -59.36
N GLN A 726 29.77 -8.02 -60.28
CA GLN A 726 28.37 -7.86 -60.74
C GLN A 726 27.72 -9.20 -61.23
N PRO A 727 26.42 -9.30 -61.69
CA PRO A 727 25.58 -8.24 -62.28
C PRO A 727 24.05 -8.20 -61.99
N SER A 728 23.38 -7.31 -62.73
CA SER A 728 21.99 -6.84 -62.68
C SER A 728 20.97 -7.67 -63.47
N ALA A 729 19.69 -7.60 -63.08
CA ALA A 729 18.49 -7.75 -63.92
C ALA A 729 17.24 -7.11 -63.27
N ALA A 730 16.06 -7.11 -63.92
CA ALA A 730 15.59 -6.04 -64.82
C ALA A 730 14.08 -6.21 -65.19
N VAL A 731 13.56 -5.35 -66.09
CA VAL A 731 12.35 -5.53 -66.95
C VAL A 731 10.92 -5.45 -66.32
N ALA A 732 10.33 -4.24 -66.42
CA ALA A 732 9.04 -3.86 -67.07
C ALA A 732 7.64 -4.45 -66.72
N GLY A 733 6.59 -3.66 -67.06
CA GLY A 733 5.14 -4.00 -67.09
C GLY A 733 4.29 -3.25 -66.04
N GLU A 734 3.69 -2.05 -66.24
CA GLU A 734 2.85 -1.45 -67.31
C GLU A 734 1.33 -1.78 -67.21
N ARG A 735 0.49 -0.81 -66.73
CA ARG A 735 -0.76 -0.29 -67.40
C ARG A 735 -1.77 0.49 -66.50
N ASN A 736 -2.18 1.65 -67.03
CA ASN A 736 -3.53 2.26 -67.17
C ASN A 736 -4.40 2.75 -65.98
N ASN A 737 -4.55 4.08 -65.98
CA ASN A 737 -5.65 4.99 -65.58
C ASN A 737 -6.99 4.75 -66.36
N PRO A 738 -8.11 5.52 -66.20
CA PRO A 738 -8.60 6.38 -65.09
C PRO A 738 -10.16 6.27 -64.87
N LEU A 739 -10.82 7.38 -64.43
CA LEU A 739 -12.27 7.69 -64.33
C LEU A 739 -12.98 7.29 -63.00
N ALA A 740 -14.04 7.94 -62.48
CA ALA A 740 -14.46 9.37 -62.31
C ALA A 740 -16.00 9.57 -62.43
N LEU A 741 -16.52 10.48 -61.58
CA LEU A 741 -17.79 11.25 -61.68
C LEU A 741 -19.16 10.61 -61.31
N VAL A 742 -20.11 11.54 -61.10
CA VAL A 742 -21.56 11.41 -60.81
C VAL A 742 -21.94 11.02 -59.36
N ALA A 743 -22.97 11.58 -58.70
CA ALA A 743 -23.44 12.98 -58.44
C ALA A 743 -24.77 12.90 -57.61
N GLU A 744 -25.50 14.02 -57.47
CA GLU A 744 -26.90 14.16 -56.96
C GLU A 744 -27.15 14.06 -55.43
N ASN A 745 -28.12 14.77 -54.83
CA ASN A 745 -28.67 16.12 -55.12
C ASN A 745 -29.47 16.72 -53.92
N GLY A 746 -29.60 18.06 -53.85
CA GLY A 746 -30.57 18.80 -53.00
C GLY A 746 -30.31 18.91 -51.47
N GLY A 747 -30.89 19.86 -50.73
CA GLY A 747 -31.61 21.09 -51.13
C GLY A 747 -32.47 21.76 -50.02
N GLY A 748 -32.19 23.02 -49.65
CA GLY A 748 -32.99 23.85 -48.72
C GLY A 748 -32.85 23.51 -47.22
N THR A 749 -33.25 24.33 -46.23
CA THR A 749 -33.73 25.74 -46.13
C THR A 749 -33.17 26.33 -44.81
N ALA A 750 -32.61 27.55 -44.72
CA ALA A 750 -33.21 28.89 -44.79
C ALA A 750 -34.06 29.32 -43.56
N GLY A 751 -33.46 30.11 -42.65
CA GLY A 751 -34.13 30.83 -41.53
C GLY A 751 -33.16 31.14 -40.36
N GLY A 752 -33.20 32.31 -39.70
CA GLY A 752 -33.99 33.52 -39.97
C GLY A 752 -33.96 34.56 -38.84
N GLY A 753 -32.96 35.46 -38.80
CA GLY A 753 -32.87 36.56 -37.82
C GLY A 753 -32.26 36.17 -36.45
N SER A 754 -31.92 37.10 -35.54
CA SER A 754 -31.89 38.57 -35.68
C SER A 754 -30.84 39.21 -34.73
N ARG A 755 -30.58 40.51 -34.94
CA ARG A 755 -29.57 41.35 -34.27
C ARG A 755 -29.64 41.34 -32.73
N LYS A 756 -28.48 41.44 -32.07
CA LYS A 756 -28.16 42.57 -31.16
C LYS A 756 -26.66 42.71 -30.87
N ASN A 757 -26.25 43.93 -30.53
CA ASN A 757 -24.86 44.30 -30.24
C ASN A 757 -24.53 44.10 -28.75
N GLY A 758 -23.26 43.89 -28.42
CA GLY A 758 -22.76 43.92 -27.04
C GLY A 758 -21.23 43.98 -26.99
N CYS A 759 -20.66 45.12 -26.59
CA CYS A 759 -19.21 45.34 -26.53
C CYS A 759 -18.80 45.92 -25.17
N ALA A 760 -17.98 45.18 -24.43
CA ALA A 760 -17.19 45.59 -23.27
C ALA A 760 -16.05 44.54 -23.14
N ARG A 761 -14.75 44.89 -23.12
CA ARG A 761 -13.99 45.49 -22.02
C ARG A 761 -14.30 44.81 -20.67
N ALA A 762 -13.48 43.90 -20.13
CA ALA A 762 -12.01 43.89 -19.90
C ALA A 762 -11.56 44.77 -18.71
N VAL A 763 -11.23 44.07 -17.62
CA VAL A 763 -10.15 44.33 -16.66
C VAL A 763 -9.40 43.00 -16.50
#